data_AF-A0A2N5CBG6-F1
#
_entry.id   AF-A0A2N5CBG6-F1
#
_cell.length_a   1.000
_cell.length_b   1.000
_cell.length_c   1.000
_cell.angle_alpha   90.00
_cell.angle_beta   90.00
_cell.angle_gamma   90.00
#
_symmetry.space_group_name_H-M   'P 1'
#
loop_
_entity.id
_entity.type
_entity.pdbx_description
1 polymer ?
#
loop_
_entity_poly.entity_id
_entity_poly.type
_entity_poly.pdbx_seq_one_letter_code
_entity_poly.pdbx_strand_id
1 'polypeptide(L)'
;MSRPREKQWGRRRKSEQNSHASGIQKEGSGSLFRFRVLRGGLASQARFPRVRGTAAALTLIALAARCHAAGVVADGSTATTVNVGAGGRITVGVAGAVGGVSTNSYREFNVPRAGVDLDNATARARTILNQVTGTNPSLLEGPLSVLGPRANVVIANPNGISVNGMVVQNIGNLALTTGQVSFNDFTVNGQLQRNLVLTTNQGLIDIGPGGLSGTLLNLELIAKQLRVGGKVENFYTDANSRVRAVVGDSHAEIDASVSPGDNLTPWISYATGAGIGATSKQIALDITAAGSLIAGRVELIVTDQGAGVRNAGAAYATAGDFVISGSGDLELASGKITANRDVLIGSGGLQGTGTIAAGRHVQVLSDRVSMVDSALTAGTATAGDIVIGASGQAHSQVVSLTDTTLNASGGVGVFDAGAGVALSGVRLSANGNVMLEGKGTGGLAVSAGRTRTSLTSLQGMLSLAATDLQLRGADIDGVGGASAKANGIALQDTAFASSGGAVTADDSGVWRQQDADVLAATDVTLHSGSMVLASAGRQSTIVANGGGVVVNVDGDLVNTGALVQGQRRGALPGAEGAVTVRTGGSLWNDSTPQHLGILFGTADDVVVRAGGDIVNRHARMLSNARLDVAATGDLINEITKQPGANNEQAVVDTESSRRWLVLTQRRSTFDIDYGAADRPGQIAYLLSDTGTSLSGRNVINTGGEIYANNGSITIHAADTFRTQGVTTGSAHYSRTCMIVCRSSASSDTAVTGGLLSAGGSIDITAGKLAENIGGRVLAIGDLTVNAPVTYASGVTGYTAIARDRGFKVFFGDTWARLYAMDVGGSWMATGRTRISGDAIVSGGSFDGDVSIAGATTISRARQQTPVSVESHLGLTSWMWR
;
A
#
# COMPACT_ATOMS: atom_id res chain seq x y z
N MET A 1 40.01 0.57 -46.11
CA MET A 1 39.25 -0.13 -47.18
C MET A 1 38.31 -1.12 -46.50
N SER A 2 37.04 -1.31 -46.86
CA SER A 2 36.12 -0.59 -47.76
C SER A 2 34.67 -1.08 -47.49
N ARG A 3 33.64 -0.28 -47.83
CA ARG A 3 32.22 -0.64 -47.71
C ARG A 3 31.77 -1.64 -48.82
N PRO A 4 30.52 -2.13 -48.82
CA PRO A 4 29.35 -1.36 -49.34
C PRO A 4 28.15 -1.35 -48.33
N ARG A 5 27.22 -0.38 -48.23
CA ARG A 5 26.30 0.28 -49.20
C ARG A 5 25.38 -0.74 -49.89
N GLU A 6 24.05 -0.58 -50.05
CA GLU A 6 23.07 0.47 -49.71
C GLU A 6 21.66 -0.21 -49.63
N LYS A 7 20.48 0.40 -49.40
CA LYS A 7 20.03 1.79 -49.64
C LYS A 7 18.97 2.28 -48.61
N GLN A 8 17.80 2.77 -49.07
CA GLN A 8 16.75 3.50 -48.35
C GLN A 8 15.34 2.99 -48.71
N TRP A 9 14.33 3.27 -47.89
CA TRP A 9 13.24 4.22 -48.24
C TRP A 9 12.47 4.62 -46.96
N GLY A 10 11.82 5.78 -46.97
CA GLY A 10 10.99 6.26 -45.86
C GLY A 10 10.01 7.33 -46.33
N ARG A 11 8.99 7.64 -45.52
CA ARG A 11 8.06 8.77 -45.78
C ARG A 11 7.46 9.37 -44.50
N ARG A 12 7.33 10.70 -44.51
CA ARG A 12 6.59 11.54 -43.56
C ARG A 12 5.25 12.00 -44.17
N ARG A 13 4.31 12.38 -43.30
CA ARG A 13 3.20 13.37 -43.38
C ARG A 13 1.88 12.72 -42.88
N LYS A 14 1.09 13.29 -41.95
CA LYS A 14 0.55 14.66 -41.71
C LYS A 14 -0.82 14.83 -42.41
N SER A 15 -1.78 15.42 -41.68
CA SER A 15 -3.22 15.59 -41.96
C SER A 15 -4.06 14.30 -41.80
N GLU A 16 -5.38 14.33 -41.58
CA GLU A 16 -6.33 15.46 -41.61
C GLU A 16 -7.51 15.25 -40.63
N GLN A 17 -8.26 16.32 -40.35
CA GLN A 17 -9.63 16.22 -39.82
C GLN A 17 -10.53 15.48 -40.82
N ASN A 18 -11.54 14.75 -40.34
CA ASN A 18 -12.78 14.69 -41.10
C ASN A 18 -14.01 14.45 -40.22
N SER A 19 -14.96 15.38 -40.33
CA SER A 19 -16.32 15.29 -39.81
C SER A 19 -17.24 14.59 -40.81
N HIS A 20 -18.23 13.84 -40.33
CA HIS A 20 -19.44 13.56 -41.12
C HIS A 20 -20.69 14.01 -40.35
N ALA A 21 -21.60 14.66 -41.07
CA ALA A 21 -22.87 15.18 -40.58
C ALA A 21 -23.97 14.91 -41.63
N SER A 22 -25.19 14.63 -41.16
CA SER A 22 -26.51 14.76 -41.85
C SER A 22 -27.56 14.01 -41.01
N GLY A 23 -28.80 14.45 -40.78
CA GLY A 23 -29.50 15.70 -41.14
C GLY A 23 -30.76 15.88 -40.25
N ILE A 24 -31.15 17.10 -39.87
CA ILE A 24 -32.15 18.00 -40.52
C ILE A 24 -33.64 17.67 -40.25
N GLN A 25 -34.32 18.54 -39.48
CA GLN A 25 -35.61 19.25 -39.70
C GLN A 25 -35.74 20.26 -38.50
N LYS A 26 -35.76 21.59 -38.63
CA LYS A 26 -36.87 22.52 -39.03
C LYS A 26 -38.09 22.49 -38.07
N GLU A 27 -38.69 23.59 -37.60
CA GLU A 27 -38.41 25.07 -37.59
C GLU A 27 -38.82 25.64 -36.18
N GLY A 28 -38.89 26.93 -35.81
CA GLY A 28 -38.71 28.24 -36.50
C GLY A 28 -39.10 29.44 -35.59
N SER A 29 -38.83 30.69 -36.03
CA SER A 29 -39.13 31.97 -35.33
C SER A 29 -38.35 32.27 -34.01
N GLY A 30 -37.94 33.50 -33.65
CA GLY A 30 -37.95 34.77 -34.38
C GLY A 30 -37.62 36.01 -33.51
N SER A 31 -36.58 36.76 -33.90
CA SER A 31 -36.38 38.23 -33.71
C SER A 31 -36.14 38.90 -32.32
N LEU A 32 -34.89 39.38 -32.15
CA LEU A 32 -34.45 40.75 -31.75
C LEU A 32 -34.91 41.49 -30.45
N PHE A 33 -33.87 41.79 -29.63
CA PHE A 33 -33.52 43.10 -29.00
C PHE A 33 -34.18 43.69 -27.72
N ARG A 34 -33.25 44.12 -26.83
CA ARG A 34 -33.14 45.40 -26.06
C ARG A 34 -33.51 45.48 -24.57
N PHE A 35 -32.53 46.06 -23.83
CA PHE A 35 -32.59 46.79 -22.56
C PHE A 35 -33.93 47.49 -22.24
N ARG A 36 -34.34 47.50 -20.95
CA ARG A 36 -34.18 48.66 -20.03
C ARG A 36 -34.52 48.35 -18.55
N VAL A 37 -33.85 49.07 -17.65
CA VAL A 37 -34.16 49.22 -16.21
C VAL A 37 -35.56 49.79 -15.96
N LEU A 38 -36.23 49.37 -14.88
CA LEU A 38 -37.39 50.06 -14.30
C LEU A 38 -37.22 50.31 -12.78
N ARG A 39 -37.64 51.52 -12.37
CA ARG A 39 -37.84 51.96 -10.97
C ARG A 39 -39.34 52.10 -10.69
N GLY A 40 -39.72 51.97 -9.42
CA GLY A 40 -40.99 52.46 -8.85
C GLY A 40 -41.14 51.94 -7.42
N GLY A 41 -41.66 52.66 -6.43
CA GLY A 41 -42.14 54.06 -6.37
C GLY A 41 -42.36 54.48 -4.89
N LEU A 42 -42.58 55.78 -4.62
CA LEU A 42 -42.70 56.35 -3.26
C LEU A 42 -44.14 56.40 -2.72
N ALA A 43 -44.27 56.37 -1.38
CA ALA A 43 -45.17 57.22 -0.57
C ALA A 43 -44.57 57.33 0.86
N SER A 44 -44.25 58.52 1.42
CA SER A 44 -45.14 59.48 2.12
C SER A 44 -45.68 58.91 3.45
N GLN A 45 -45.59 59.55 4.63
CA GLN A 45 -45.65 60.99 4.97
C GLN A 45 -44.66 61.40 6.11
N ALA A 46 -44.58 62.71 6.39
CA ALA A 46 -43.83 63.31 7.50
C ALA A 46 -44.68 64.31 8.30
N ARG A 47 -44.33 64.61 9.57
CA ARG A 47 -44.52 65.94 10.21
C ARG A 47 -43.94 66.06 11.64
N PHE A 48 -43.87 67.33 12.09
CA PHE A 48 -43.65 67.86 13.45
C PHE A 48 -42.19 68.25 13.85
N PRO A 49 -42.02 69.37 14.59
CA PRO A 49 -41.44 70.55 13.94
C PRO A 49 -40.21 71.19 14.64
N ARG A 50 -39.63 72.20 13.97
CA ARG A 50 -38.63 73.12 14.53
C ARG A 50 -39.26 74.20 15.42
N VAL A 51 -38.56 74.60 16.47
CA VAL A 51 -38.69 75.91 17.14
C VAL A 51 -37.33 76.64 17.09
N ARG A 52 -37.34 77.98 17.06
CA ARG A 52 -36.17 78.86 16.93
C ARG A 52 -35.84 79.56 18.26
N GLY A 53 -34.57 79.96 18.40
CA GLY A 53 -34.06 80.89 19.42
C GLY A 53 -32.80 80.32 20.09
N THR A 54 -31.76 81.10 20.44
CA THR A 54 -31.47 82.53 20.21
C THR A 54 -29.94 82.68 20.31
N ALA A 55 -29.35 83.68 19.62
CA ALA A 55 -27.92 83.94 19.73
C ALA A 55 -27.61 84.83 20.95
N ALA A 56 -26.62 84.45 21.75
CA ALA A 56 -25.97 85.32 22.73
C ALA A 56 -24.46 84.99 22.73
N ALA A 57 -23.63 86.02 22.58
CA ALA A 57 -22.18 85.87 22.55
C ALA A 57 -21.59 86.00 23.96
N LEU A 58 -20.64 85.11 24.31
CA LEU A 58 -19.72 85.37 25.42
C LEU A 58 -18.32 84.84 25.06
N THR A 59 -17.34 85.74 25.08
CA THR A 59 -15.92 85.46 24.91
C THR A 59 -15.35 84.82 26.17
N LEU A 60 -14.74 83.64 26.06
CA LEU A 60 -14.00 83.03 27.17
C LEU A 60 -12.78 82.23 26.68
N ILE A 61 -11.62 82.85 26.86
CA ILE A 61 -10.28 82.33 27.15
C ILE A 61 -9.97 80.91 26.62
N ALA A 62 -9.05 80.86 25.66
CA ALA A 62 -8.41 79.62 25.25
C ALA A 62 -7.45 79.09 26.35
N LEU A 63 -7.88 78.07 27.09
CA LEU A 63 -6.96 77.04 27.58
C LEU A 63 -7.05 75.86 26.62
N ALA A 64 -6.16 75.84 25.63
CA ALA A 64 -5.87 74.64 24.86
C ALA A 64 -5.14 73.64 25.77
N ALA A 65 -5.90 72.92 26.59
CA ALA A 65 -5.42 71.70 27.23
C ALA A 65 -5.06 70.73 26.11
N ARG A 66 -3.77 70.70 25.75
CA ARG A 66 -3.21 69.72 24.84
C ARG A 66 -3.26 68.37 25.53
N CYS A 67 -4.39 67.67 25.41
CA CYS A 67 -4.44 66.22 25.54
C CYS A 67 -3.62 65.62 24.40
N HIS A 68 -2.29 65.65 24.55
CA HIS A 68 -1.46 64.64 23.94
C HIS A 68 -1.85 63.33 24.61
N ALA A 69 -2.38 62.38 23.83
CA ALA A 69 -2.48 61.00 24.24
C ALA A 69 -1.05 60.49 24.42
N ALA A 70 -0.51 60.65 25.63
CA ALA A 70 0.87 60.35 25.95
C ALA A 70 1.04 58.83 26.02
N GLY A 71 1.57 58.23 24.95
CA GLY A 71 1.69 56.77 24.84
C GLY A 71 2.52 56.14 25.97
N VAL A 72 3.48 56.87 26.54
CA VAL A 72 4.28 56.43 27.69
C VAL A 72 4.03 57.37 28.87
N VAL A 73 3.70 56.79 30.02
CA VAL A 73 3.40 57.51 31.27
C VAL A 73 4.07 56.77 32.43
N ALA A 74 5.20 57.30 32.92
CA ALA A 74 5.85 56.78 34.12
C ALA A 74 4.90 56.83 35.33
N ASP A 75 4.97 55.84 36.22
CA ASP A 75 4.17 55.81 37.45
C ASP A 75 4.81 56.56 38.63
N GLY A 76 6.07 56.97 38.50
CA GLY A 76 6.83 57.70 39.51
C GLY A 76 7.49 56.83 40.59
N SER A 77 7.34 55.50 40.55
CA SER A 77 8.00 54.59 41.50
C SER A 77 9.48 54.30 41.16
N THR A 78 9.93 54.67 39.97
CA THR A 78 11.33 54.60 39.51
C THR A 78 11.79 55.96 39.00
N ALA A 79 13.11 56.18 38.94
CA ALA A 79 13.73 57.40 38.39
C ALA A 79 13.68 57.46 36.84
N THR A 80 12.58 57.01 36.25
CA THR A 80 12.32 56.98 34.81
C THR A 80 11.80 58.34 34.37
N THR A 81 12.37 58.91 33.31
CA THR A 81 11.90 60.18 32.72
C THR A 81 11.30 59.95 31.34
N VAL A 82 10.31 60.75 30.95
CA VAL A 82 9.63 60.64 29.66
C VAL A 82 9.53 62.01 29.01
N ASN A 83 10.22 62.19 27.88
CA ASN A 83 10.23 63.42 27.10
C ASN A 83 9.57 63.18 25.73
N VAL A 84 8.53 63.94 25.39
CA VAL A 84 7.86 63.85 24.09
C VAL A 84 8.41 64.92 23.16
N GLY A 85 9.07 64.50 22.08
CA GLY A 85 9.62 65.39 21.06
C GLY A 85 8.53 66.01 20.17
N ALA A 86 8.88 67.08 19.44
CA ALA A 86 7.94 67.83 18.60
C ALA A 86 7.25 67.00 17.50
N GLY A 87 7.86 65.89 17.06
CA GLY A 87 7.28 64.93 16.11
C GLY A 87 6.49 63.78 16.75
N GLY A 88 6.23 63.81 18.05
CA GLY A 88 5.53 62.75 18.78
C GLY A 88 6.37 61.51 19.13
N ARG A 89 7.64 61.46 18.69
CA ARG A 89 8.63 60.46 19.15
C ARG A 89 8.95 60.70 20.62
N ILE A 90 9.02 59.63 21.40
CA ILE A 90 9.20 59.70 22.86
C ILE A 90 10.61 59.24 23.20
N THR A 91 11.35 60.01 24.00
CA THR A 91 12.61 59.60 24.59
C THR A 91 12.39 59.32 26.08
N VAL A 92 12.66 58.09 26.49
CA VAL A 92 12.65 57.64 27.87
C VAL A 92 14.07 57.68 28.40
N GLY A 93 14.37 58.55 29.36
CA GLY A 93 15.62 58.47 30.12
C GLY A 93 15.48 57.35 31.16
N VAL A 94 16.18 56.24 30.94
CA VAL A 94 15.99 55.03 31.76
C VAL A 94 16.64 55.19 33.14
N ALA A 95 16.04 54.58 34.15
CA ALA A 95 16.54 54.62 35.53
C ALA A 95 17.95 53.99 35.65
N GLY A 96 18.72 54.42 36.66
CA GLY A 96 20.05 53.85 36.94
C GLY A 96 20.01 52.34 37.18
N ALA A 97 21.02 51.61 36.68
CA ALA A 97 21.05 50.16 36.73
C ALA A 97 21.43 49.62 38.13
N VAL A 98 20.65 48.66 38.63
CA VAL A 98 20.93 47.89 39.86
C VAL A 98 21.15 46.43 39.47
N GLY A 99 22.29 45.85 39.85
CA GLY A 99 22.66 44.48 39.46
C GLY A 99 22.81 44.25 37.95
N GLY A 100 22.94 45.32 37.15
CA GLY A 100 22.95 45.30 35.69
C GLY A 100 21.59 45.57 35.03
N VAL A 101 20.51 45.67 35.82
CA VAL A 101 19.14 45.91 35.33
C VAL A 101 18.71 47.35 35.60
N SER A 102 18.29 48.07 34.54
CA SER A 102 17.51 49.30 34.67
C SER A 102 16.03 48.93 34.80
N THR A 103 15.41 49.24 35.94
CA THR A 103 13.99 48.97 36.19
C THR A 103 13.17 50.24 35.95
N ASN A 104 12.26 50.21 34.96
CA ASN A 104 11.45 51.35 34.56
C ASN A 104 9.97 50.98 34.66
N SER A 105 9.20 51.84 35.30
CA SER A 105 7.84 51.54 35.78
C SER A 105 6.83 52.55 35.25
N TYR A 106 5.72 52.04 34.69
CA TYR A 106 4.78 52.84 33.92
C TYR A 106 3.34 52.54 34.27
N ARG A 107 2.53 53.59 34.39
CA ARG A 107 1.07 53.45 34.38
C ARG A 107 0.57 53.03 32.99
N GLU A 108 1.23 53.54 31.93
CA GLU A 108 0.97 53.15 30.54
C GLU A 108 2.29 53.12 29.76
N PHE A 109 2.52 52.06 28.98
CA PHE A 109 3.67 51.96 28.06
C PHE A 109 3.20 51.50 26.69
N ASN A 110 3.14 52.43 25.75
CA ASN A 110 2.77 52.23 24.35
C ASN A 110 3.87 52.83 23.47
N VAL A 111 4.19 52.15 22.36
CA VAL A 111 5.11 52.66 21.34
C VAL A 111 4.26 53.20 20.20
N PRO A 112 3.99 54.52 20.12
CA PRO A 112 3.23 55.08 19.00
C PRO A 112 4.02 54.94 17.69
N ARG A 113 3.36 55.16 16.55
CA ARG A 113 3.99 55.08 15.21
C ARG A 113 5.23 55.97 15.02
N ALA A 114 5.35 57.05 15.79
CA ALA A 114 6.54 57.93 15.80
C ALA A 114 7.76 57.31 16.53
N GLY A 115 7.52 56.29 17.36
CA GLY A 115 8.53 55.49 18.05
C GLY A 115 8.87 55.92 19.48
N VAL A 116 9.64 55.05 20.14
CA VAL A 116 10.20 55.23 21.48
C VAL A 116 11.71 54.98 21.43
N ASP A 117 12.47 55.89 22.03
CA ASP A 117 13.90 55.75 22.32
C ASP A 117 14.10 55.49 23.82
N LEU A 118 14.76 54.38 24.17
CA LEU A 118 15.25 54.12 25.51
C LEU A 118 16.68 54.66 25.61
N ASP A 119 16.87 55.80 26.27
CA ASP A 119 18.19 56.40 26.45
C ASP A 119 18.99 55.68 27.53
N ASN A 120 19.94 54.85 27.09
CA ASN A 120 20.84 54.06 27.92
C ASN A 120 22.25 54.70 28.02
N ALA A 121 22.46 55.91 27.50
CA ALA A 121 23.79 56.53 27.44
C ALA A 121 24.41 56.71 28.84
N THR A 122 23.61 57.18 29.80
CA THR A 122 24.03 57.41 31.19
C THR A 122 23.89 56.15 32.04
N ALA A 123 22.79 55.41 31.93
CA ALA A 123 22.50 54.25 32.77
C ALA A 123 23.38 53.03 32.45
N ARG A 124 23.76 52.85 31.17
CA ARG A 124 24.63 51.76 30.67
C ARG A 124 24.19 50.36 31.12
N ALA A 125 22.88 50.17 31.27
CA ALA A 125 22.28 48.91 31.71
C ALA A 125 22.51 47.80 30.68
N ARG A 126 22.74 46.57 31.17
CA ARG A 126 22.76 45.37 30.31
C ARG A 126 21.34 44.97 29.92
N THR A 127 20.41 45.08 30.86
CA THR A 127 18.99 44.75 30.66
C THR A 127 18.13 45.94 31.08
N ILE A 128 17.20 46.35 30.23
CA ILE A 128 16.23 47.43 30.48
C ILE A 128 14.85 46.77 30.62
N LEU A 129 14.34 46.73 31.84
CA LEU A 129 12.96 46.33 32.13
C LEU A 129 12.04 47.54 31.97
N ASN A 130 10.96 47.34 31.22
CA ASN A 130 9.82 48.23 31.13
C ASN A 130 8.58 47.50 31.63
N GLN A 131 8.13 47.81 32.85
CA GLN A 131 7.01 47.15 33.50
C GLN A 131 5.80 48.07 33.59
N VAL A 132 4.64 47.60 33.13
CA VAL A 132 3.37 48.30 33.29
C VAL A 132 2.71 47.89 34.61
N THR A 133 2.43 48.87 35.46
CA THR A 133 1.75 48.73 36.76
C THR A 133 0.28 49.16 36.71
N GLY A 134 -0.15 49.82 35.62
CA GLY A 134 -1.55 50.12 35.34
C GLY A 134 -2.35 48.90 34.85
N THR A 135 -3.62 49.14 34.51
CA THR A 135 -4.59 48.09 34.07
C THR A 135 -4.79 48.04 32.54
N ASN A 136 -4.13 48.91 31.78
CA ASN A 136 -4.30 49.02 30.34
C ASN A 136 -3.28 48.13 29.59
N PRO A 137 -3.68 47.43 28.51
CA PRO A 137 -2.75 46.70 27.66
C PRO A 137 -1.83 47.66 26.88
N SER A 138 -0.68 47.17 26.44
CA SER A 138 0.31 47.94 25.67
C SER A 138 0.04 47.86 24.17
N LEU A 139 0.10 49.00 23.48
CA LEU A 139 0.03 49.10 22.02
C LEU A 139 1.41 49.44 21.45
N LEU A 140 1.97 48.57 20.61
CA LEU A 140 3.32 48.69 20.03
C LEU A 140 3.21 48.84 18.50
N GLU A 141 3.05 50.07 18.01
CA GLU A 141 2.76 50.42 16.61
C GLU A 141 3.93 51.10 15.85
N GLY A 142 5.11 51.22 16.45
CA GLY A 142 6.22 51.97 15.86
C GLY A 142 7.60 51.49 16.29
N PRO A 143 8.67 52.20 15.90
CA PRO A 143 10.02 51.76 16.17
C PRO A 143 10.40 51.90 17.66
N LEU A 144 11.02 50.87 18.21
CA LEU A 144 11.64 50.88 19.54
C LEU A 144 13.16 50.78 19.40
N SER A 145 13.88 51.76 19.94
CA SER A 145 15.34 51.86 19.82
C SER A 145 15.99 52.02 21.19
N VAL A 146 17.20 51.48 21.38
CA VAL A 146 18.06 51.86 22.51
C VAL A 146 19.09 52.88 22.02
N LEU A 147 19.18 54.03 22.67
CA LEU A 147 20.23 55.02 22.42
C LEU A 147 21.43 54.76 23.33
N GLY A 148 22.64 54.91 22.79
CA GLY A 148 23.88 54.59 23.51
C GLY A 148 24.20 53.08 23.46
N PRO A 149 24.76 52.49 24.53
CA PRO A 149 25.14 51.08 24.57
C PRO A 149 23.95 50.15 24.33
N ARG A 150 24.14 49.16 23.43
CA ARG A 150 23.18 48.08 23.15
C ARG A 150 22.75 47.41 24.46
N ALA A 151 21.45 47.15 24.61
CA ALA A 151 20.86 46.52 25.80
C ALA A 151 19.93 45.36 25.41
N ASN A 152 19.73 44.43 26.35
CA ASN A 152 18.56 43.55 26.36
C ASN A 152 17.35 44.37 26.81
N VAL A 153 16.16 44.08 26.29
CA VAL A 153 14.93 44.81 26.65
C VAL A 153 13.84 43.83 27.02
N VAL A 154 13.12 44.13 28.10
CA VAL A 154 11.93 43.40 28.53
C VAL A 154 10.77 44.38 28.59
N ILE A 155 9.64 44.05 27.95
CA ILE A 155 8.37 44.78 28.07
C ILE A 155 7.39 43.83 28.73
N ALA A 156 7.02 44.13 29.97
CA ALA A 156 6.11 43.34 30.79
C ALA A 156 4.80 44.09 31.01
N ASN A 157 3.69 43.56 30.46
CA ASN A 157 2.35 44.06 30.72
C ASN A 157 1.36 42.90 30.92
N PRO A 158 1.02 42.56 32.18
CA PRO A 158 0.08 41.49 32.51
C PRO A 158 -1.35 41.66 31.98
N ASN A 159 -1.72 42.85 31.50
CA ASN A 159 -3.03 43.12 30.90
C ASN A 159 -3.07 42.75 29.40
N GLY A 160 -1.92 42.49 28.77
CA GLY A 160 -1.78 42.15 27.36
C GLY A 160 -0.92 43.14 26.57
N ILE A 161 -0.46 42.70 25.39
CA ILE A 161 0.37 43.48 24.46
C ILE A 161 -0.16 43.26 23.04
N SER A 162 -0.53 44.34 22.35
CA SER A 162 -0.82 44.31 20.91
C SER A 162 0.35 44.94 20.14
N VAL A 163 0.76 44.31 19.04
CA VAL A 163 1.90 44.72 18.23
C VAL A 163 1.46 44.88 16.78
N ASN A 164 1.72 46.02 16.16
CA ASN A 164 1.20 46.30 14.81
C ASN A 164 2.12 47.27 14.04
N GLY A 165 3.24 46.77 13.52
CA GLY A 165 4.25 47.57 12.81
C GLY A 165 5.47 47.91 13.67
N MET A 166 5.76 47.12 14.70
CA MET A 166 6.91 47.35 15.58
C MET A 166 8.22 47.00 14.87
N VAL A 167 9.19 47.92 14.92
CA VAL A 167 10.54 47.71 14.37
C VAL A 167 11.57 47.93 15.48
N VAL A 168 12.48 46.98 15.72
CA VAL A 168 13.41 47.08 16.85
C VAL A 168 14.86 47.30 16.43
N GLN A 169 15.54 48.23 17.11
CA GLN A 169 16.89 48.69 16.74
C GLN A 169 17.80 48.79 17.98
N ASN A 170 19.06 48.38 17.82
CA ASN A 170 20.08 48.37 18.89
C ASN A 170 19.67 47.61 20.17
N ILE A 171 18.87 46.55 20.01
CA ILE A 171 18.49 45.63 21.10
C ILE A 171 19.24 44.31 20.91
N GLY A 172 19.75 43.72 22.00
CA GLY A 172 20.36 42.39 22.03
C GLY A 172 19.28 41.32 21.99
N ASN A 173 18.76 41.00 23.17
CA ASN A 173 17.60 40.15 23.36
C ASN A 173 16.35 41.00 23.68
N LEU A 174 15.19 40.60 23.16
CA LEU A 174 13.90 41.23 23.45
C LEU A 174 12.93 40.20 24.04
N ALA A 175 12.31 40.51 25.18
CA ALA A 175 11.14 39.78 25.66
C ALA A 175 9.91 40.68 25.66
N LEU A 176 8.84 40.24 24.99
CA LEU A 176 7.49 40.76 25.19
C LEU A 176 6.76 39.76 26.08
N THR A 177 6.27 40.20 27.24
CA THR A 177 5.66 39.28 28.21
C THR A 177 4.41 39.84 28.89
N THR A 178 3.44 38.97 29.15
CA THR A 178 2.32 39.24 30.06
C THR A 178 2.55 38.66 31.46
N GLY A 179 3.80 38.32 31.77
CA GLY A 179 4.23 37.92 33.10
C GLY A 179 4.26 39.08 34.09
N GLN A 180 3.82 38.80 35.32
CA GLN A 180 4.15 39.61 36.48
C GLN A 180 5.65 39.49 36.77
N VAL A 181 6.31 40.62 37.05
CA VAL A 181 7.77 40.65 37.26
C VAL A 181 8.08 40.71 38.75
N SER A 182 8.97 39.83 39.20
CA SER A 182 9.69 39.92 40.47
C SER A 182 11.20 39.80 40.21
N PHE A 183 12.01 39.83 41.26
CA PHE A 183 13.48 39.83 41.16
C PHE A 183 14.11 38.72 41.99
N ASN A 184 15.19 38.14 41.46
CA ASN A 184 16.09 37.26 42.20
C ASN A 184 17.44 37.98 42.34
N ASP A 185 17.73 38.46 43.55
CA ASP A 185 18.92 39.25 43.87
C ASP A 185 19.94 38.41 44.63
N PHE A 186 21.16 38.31 44.10
CA PHE A 186 22.26 37.54 44.71
C PHE A 186 23.62 38.20 44.42
N THR A 187 24.67 37.75 45.10
CA THR A 187 26.02 38.31 44.93
C THR A 187 26.93 37.33 44.19
N VAL A 188 27.53 37.76 43.08
CA VAL A 188 28.53 37.02 42.30
C VAL A 188 29.84 37.80 42.32
N ASN A 189 30.94 37.16 42.73
CA ASN A 189 32.27 37.79 42.81
C ASN A 189 32.28 39.14 43.58
N GLY A 190 31.47 39.25 44.63
CA GLY A 190 31.33 40.48 45.43
C GLY A 190 30.54 41.62 44.77
N GLN A 191 29.90 41.37 43.61
CA GLN A 191 29.00 42.31 42.93
C GLN A 191 27.55 41.81 43.04
N LEU A 192 26.61 42.73 43.25
CA LEU A 192 25.18 42.42 43.15
C LEU A 192 24.83 42.05 41.70
N GLN A 193 24.09 40.95 41.54
CA GLN A 193 23.40 40.57 40.31
C GLN A 193 21.90 40.50 40.61
N ARG A 194 21.09 41.02 39.68
CA ARG A 194 19.63 41.01 39.73
C ARG A 194 19.09 40.30 38.50
N ASN A 195 18.52 39.13 38.68
CA ASN A 195 17.77 38.45 37.63
C ASN A 195 16.29 38.85 37.69
N LEU A 196 15.60 38.76 36.55
CA LEU A 196 14.17 39.05 36.48
C LEU A 196 13.41 37.73 36.47
N VAL A 197 12.47 37.58 37.39
CA VAL A 197 11.58 36.43 37.45
C VAL A 197 10.23 36.82 36.85
N LEU A 198 9.76 36.05 35.87
CA LEU A 198 8.51 36.27 35.15
C LEU A 198 7.51 35.18 35.52
N THR A 199 6.39 35.55 36.14
CA THR A 199 5.27 34.64 36.42
C THR A 199 4.09 35.00 35.52
N THR A 200 3.84 34.17 34.51
CA THR A 200 2.80 34.39 33.49
C THR A 200 1.63 33.45 33.74
N ASN A 201 0.42 34.00 33.85
CA ASN A 201 -0.82 33.23 34.01
C ASN A 201 -2.07 33.86 33.35
N GLN A 202 -1.93 35.07 32.80
CA GLN A 202 -2.99 35.81 32.11
C GLN A 202 -2.41 36.66 30.97
N GLY A 203 -3.28 37.31 30.20
CA GLY A 203 -2.91 38.25 29.14
C GLY A 203 -2.66 37.61 27.77
N LEU A 204 -3.03 38.36 26.73
CA LEU A 204 -2.83 38.02 25.32
C LEU A 204 -1.67 38.83 24.75
N ILE A 205 -0.77 38.20 24.00
CA ILE A 205 0.04 38.89 22.98
C ILE A 205 -0.67 38.76 21.64
N ASP A 206 -0.95 39.88 20.99
CA ASP A 206 -1.57 39.90 19.66
C ASP A 206 -0.70 40.62 18.63
N ILE A 207 -0.12 39.87 17.69
CA ILE A 207 0.62 40.43 16.56
C ILE A 207 -0.37 40.72 15.43
N GLY A 208 -0.73 41.99 15.26
CA GLY A 208 -1.58 42.47 14.17
C GLY A 208 -0.89 42.48 12.79
N PRO A 209 -1.61 42.86 11.72
CA PRO A 209 -1.15 42.73 10.34
C PRO A 209 0.16 43.48 10.00
N GLY A 210 0.47 44.56 10.71
CA GLY A 210 1.74 45.30 10.55
C GLY A 210 2.96 44.55 11.08
N GLY A 211 2.76 43.53 11.92
CA GLY A 211 3.83 42.63 12.38
C GLY A 211 4.81 43.21 13.39
N LEU A 212 5.91 42.47 13.59
CA LEU A 212 7.09 42.80 14.38
C LEU A 212 8.34 42.43 13.58
N SER A 213 9.35 43.30 13.53
CA SER A 213 10.61 43.00 12.83
C SER A 213 11.84 43.61 13.48
N GLY A 214 13.02 43.01 13.24
CA GLY A 214 14.30 43.57 13.64
C GLY A 214 15.47 42.58 13.54
N THR A 215 16.64 42.99 14.03
CA THR A 215 17.84 42.14 14.10
C THR A 215 18.20 41.91 15.55
N LEU A 216 17.66 40.82 16.12
CA LEU A 216 17.79 40.43 17.53
C LEU A 216 18.64 39.17 17.65
N LEU A 217 19.30 39.00 18.80
CA LEU A 217 19.87 37.70 19.15
C LEU A 217 18.75 36.73 19.54
N ASN A 218 17.84 37.14 20.42
CA ASN A 218 16.65 36.37 20.77
C ASN A 218 15.41 37.27 20.83
N LEU A 219 14.28 36.76 20.34
CA LEU A 219 12.95 37.29 20.61
C LEU A 219 12.17 36.26 21.44
N GLU A 220 11.67 36.67 22.60
CA GLU A 220 10.78 35.90 23.46
C GLU A 220 9.38 36.52 23.42
N LEU A 221 8.36 35.69 23.18
CA LEU A 221 6.93 36.04 23.26
C LEU A 221 6.31 35.16 24.35
N ILE A 222 6.13 35.70 25.55
CA ILE A 222 5.79 34.93 26.76
C ILE A 222 4.42 35.37 27.30
N ALA A 223 3.36 34.60 27.07
CA ALA A 223 1.99 35.00 27.42
C ALA A 223 1.06 33.85 27.76
N LYS A 224 -0.11 34.12 28.34
CA LYS A 224 -1.14 33.08 28.54
C LYS A 224 -1.77 32.65 27.21
N GLN A 225 -1.89 33.58 26.26
CA GLN A 225 -2.32 33.32 24.88
C GLN A 225 -1.48 34.15 23.90
N LEU A 226 -1.28 33.63 22.69
CA LEU A 226 -0.56 34.32 21.62
C LEU A 226 -1.29 34.15 20.28
N ARG A 227 -1.61 35.26 19.62
CA ARG A 227 -2.12 35.27 18.24
C ARG A 227 -1.11 35.93 17.30
N VAL A 228 -0.85 35.29 16.17
CA VAL A 228 0.04 35.79 15.11
C VAL A 228 -0.79 36.06 13.85
N GLY A 229 -1.27 37.30 13.74
CA GLY A 229 -2.05 37.87 12.64
C GLY A 229 -1.22 38.55 11.54
N GLY A 230 0.09 38.69 11.74
CA GLY A 230 1.02 39.30 10.80
C GLY A 230 2.43 38.71 10.92
N LYS A 231 3.39 39.33 10.24
CA LYS A 231 4.78 38.86 10.18
C LYS A 231 5.52 39.05 11.51
N VAL A 232 6.31 38.07 11.93
CA VAL A 232 7.32 38.18 12.98
C VAL A 232 8.67 37.80 12.36
N GLU A 233 9.52 38.80 12.12
CA GLU A 233 10.76 38.65 11.35
C GLU A 233 11.99 39.05 12.18
N ASN A 234 12.73 38.06 12.70
CA ASN A 234 14.08 38.27 13.20
C ASN A 234 15.09 38.00 12.07
N PHE A 235 15.72 39.05 11.56
CA PHE A 235 16.64 38.97 10.42
C PHE A 235 18.02 38.38 10.77
N TYR A 236 18.33 38.18 12.05
CA TYR A 236 19.62 37.60 12.45
C TYR A 236 19.63 36.08 12.21
N THR A 237 20.28 35.67 11.12
CA THR A 237 20.33 34.29 10.61
C THR A 237 21.51 33.53 11.21
N ASP A 238 21.33 33.05 12.44
CA ASP A 238 22.28 32.20 13.17
C ASP A 238 21.52 31.06 13.87
N ALA A 239 22.10 29.87 14.01
CA ALA A 239 21.39 28.71 14.56
C ALA A 239 21.05 28.82 16.05
N ASN A 240 21.70 29.72 16.80
CA ASN A 240 21.40 30.03 18.20
C ASN A 240 20.43 31.21 18.35
N SER A 241 20.24 31.99 17.27
CA SER A 241 19.33 33.14 17.23
C SER A 241 17.89 32.68 17.07
N ARG A 242 17.02 32.96 18.04
CA ARG A 242 15.67 32.38 18.07
C ARG A 242 14.53 33.41 18.05
N VAL A 243 13.39 32.99 17.50
CA VAL A 243 12.06 33.46 17.93
C VAL A 243 11.44 32.34 18.74
N ARG A 244 11.18 32.58 20.02
CA ARG A 244 10.52 31.64 20.92
C ARG A 244 9.20 32.19 21.40
N ALA A 245 8.14 31.39 21.24
CA ALA A 245 6.86 31.59 21.90
C ALA A 245 6.75 30.61 23.08
N VAL A 246 6.46 31.13 24.27
CA VAL A 246 6.09 30.31 25.45
C VAL A 246 4.70 30.72 25.87
N VAL A 247 3.75 29.78 25.75
CA VAL A 247 2.33 30.08 25.80
C VAL A 247 1.58 29.20 26.81
N GLY A 248 0.87 29.82 27.74
CA GLY A 248 0.24 29.15 28.88
C GLY A 248 0.77 29.67 30.22
N ASP A 249 0.46 28.97 31.32
CA ASP A 249 1.06 29.28 32.62
C ASP A 249 2.55 28.94 32.61
N SER A 250 3.40 29.92 32.89
CA SER A 250 4.85 29.74 32.83
C SER A 250 5.57 30.56 33.91
N HIS A 251 6.70 30.02 34.38
CA HIS A 251 7.61 30.68 35.28
C HIS A 251 9.01 30.68 34.64
N ALA A 252 9.57 31.87 34.41
CA ALA A 252 10.86 32.04 33.74
C ALA A 252 11.80 32.93 34.54
N GLU A 253 13.10 32.73 34.41
CA GLU A 253 14.12 33.60 34.99
C GLU A 253 15.09 34.09 33.90
N ILE A 254 15.18 35.40 33.73
CA ILE A 254 16.11 36.09 32.84
C ILE A 254 17.41 36.38 33.60
N ASP A 255 18.51 35.85 33.07
CA ASP A 255 19.86 36.15 33.54
C ASP A 255 20.32 37.50 33.00
N ALA A 256 20.32 38.52 33.86
CA ALA A 256 20.75 39.87 33.50
C ALA A 256 22.28 40.04 33.43
N SER A 257 23.05 38.98 33.66
CA SER A 257 24.50 38.96 33.42
C SER A 257 24.84 38.90 31.92
N VAL A 258 24.00 38.23 31.13
CA VAL A 258 24.24 37.92 29.72
C VAL A 258 24.33 39.18 28.87
N SER A 259 25.40 39.28 28.11
CA SER A 259 25.70 40.45 27.30
C SER A 259 24.69 40.62 26.15
N PRO A 260 24.25 41.84 25.81
CA PRO A 260 23.44 42.13 24.62
C PRO A 260 24.11 41.83 23.28
N GLY A 261 25.39 41.42 23.28
CA GLY A 261 26.13 40.90 22.14
C GLY A 261 26.44 39.40 22.20
N ASP A 262 26.03 38.70 23.27
CA ASP A 262 26.27 37.26 23.45
C ASP A 262 25.08 36.46 22.89
N ASN A 263 25.40 35.59 21.92
CA ASN A 263 24.46 34.72 21.22
C ASN A 263 24.69 33.22 21.55
N LEU A 264 25.59 32.92 22.49
CA LEU A 264 25.96 31.55 22.87
C LEU A 264 25.38 31.19 24.25
N THR A 265 25.32 32.15 25.17
CA THR A 265 24.75 31.94 26.51
C THR A 265 23.22 32.10 26.49
N PRO A 266 22.44 31.12 27.01
CA PRO A 266 21.00 31.29 27.18
C PRO A 266 20.67 32.41 28.18
N TRP A 267 20.07 33.50 27.69
CA TRP A 267 19.72 34.67 28.51
C TRP A 267 18.47 34.48 29.40
N ILE A 268 17.70 33.42 29.18
CA ILE A 268 16.47 33.11 29.90
C ILE A 268 16.33 31.60 30.07
N SER A 269 15.84 31.19 31.24
CA SER A 269 15.51 29.82 31.59
C SER A 269 14.04 29.70 31.99
N TYR A 270 13.45 28.51 31.82
CA TYR A 270 12.06 28.23 32.18
C TYR A 270 12.03 27.11 33.21
N ALA A 271 11.24 27.28 34.27
CA ALA A 271 11.11 26.29 35.32
C ALA A 271 10.26 25.09 34.86
N THR A 272 10.62 23.89 35.31
CA THR A 272 9.92 22.64 35.01
C THR A 272 9.49 21.97 36.31
N GLY A 273 8.21 21.67 36.49
CA GLY A 273 7.74 20.98 37.70
C GLY A 273 6.22 20.96 37.87
N ALA A 274 5.75 20.20 38.85
CA ALA A 274 4.34 20.14 39.22
C ALA A 274 3.85 21.51 39.74
N GLY A 275 2.73 22.00 39.19
CA GLY A 275 2.17 23.32 39.51
C GLY A 275 2.42 24.40 38.44
N ILE A 276 3.15 24.09 37.36
CA ILE A 276 3.26 24.94 36.16
C ILE A 276 2.40 24.33 35.05
N GLY A 277 1.53 25.15 34.43
CA GLY A 277 0.59 24.73 33.38
C GLY A 277 -0.80 24.41 33.90
N ALA A 278 -1.81 25.22 33.53
CA ALA A 278 -3.21 24.91 33.80
C ALA A 278 -3.75 23.88 32.79
N THR A 279 -4.72 23.06 33.18
CA THR A 279 -5.43 22.20 32.23
C THR A 279 -6.34 23.04 31.34
N SER A 280 -6.18 22.91 30.03
CA SER A 280 -6.95 23.63 29.01
C SER A 280 -7.19 22.74 27.78
N LYS A 281 -8.18 23.09 26.97
CA LYS A 281 -8.44 22.48 25.65
C LYS A 281 -8.59 23.54 24.55
N GLN A 282 -8.15 24.77 24.84
CA GLN A 282 -8.22 25.89 23.91
C GLN A 282 -6.96 25.92 23.02
N ILE A 283 -7.06 26.55 21.85
CA ILE A 283 -5.89 26.96 21.09
C ILE A 283 -5.20 28.08 21.88
N ALA A 284 -4.01 27.81 22.41
CA ALA A 284 -3.21 28.81 23.13
C ALA A 284 -2.40 29.67 22.15
N LEU A 285 -1.88 29.05 21.09
CA LEU A 285 -1.14 29.70 20.02
C LEU A 285 -1.86 29.57 18.68
N ASP A 286 -2.29 30.70 18.11
CA ASP A 286 -2.95 30.77 16.81
C ASP A 286 -2.12 31.56 15.79
N ILE A 287 -1.46 30.86 14.87
CA ILE A 287 -0.78 31.46 13.72
C ILE A 287 -1.76 31.45 12.54
N THR A 288 -2.33 32.61 12.23
CA THR A 288 -3.31 32.77 11.15
C THR A 288 -2.66 32.64 9.77
N ALA A 289 -3.46 32.52 8.70
CA ALA A 289 -2.96 32.46 7.32
C ALA A 289 -2.19 33.72 6.84
N ALA A 290 -2.39 34.86 7.51
CA ALA A 290 -1.61 36.09 7.27
C ALA A 290 -0.38 36.20 8.20
N GLY A 291 -0.30 35.34 9.22
CA GLY A 291 0.79 35.27 10.16
C GLY A 291 2.02 34.56 9.60
N SER A 292 3.20 34.99 10.03
CA SER A 292 4.41 34.23 9.77
C SER A 292 5.46 34.39 10.87
N LEU A 293 6.30 33.38 11.06
CA LEU A 293 7.44 33.40 11.96
C LEU A 293 8.72 33.13 11.15
N ILE A 294 9.68 34.05 11.16
CA ILE A 294 10.96 33.92 10.44
C ILE A 294 12.09 34.29 11.38
N ALA A 295 13.02 33.36 11.61
CA ALA A 295 14.16 33.54 12.52
C ALA A 295 15.25 32.49 12.23
N GLY A 296 16.44 32.64 12.82
CA GLY A 296 17.49 31.61 12.76
C GLY A 296 16.99 30.23 13.23
N ARG A 297 16.36 30.19 14.41
CA ARG A 297 15.68 29.05 15.04
C ARG A 297 14.26 29.46 15.46
N VAL A 298 13.29 28.55 15.47
CA VAL A 298 11.94 28.83 15.98
C VAL A 298 11.54 27.79 17.02
N GLU A 299 11.03 28.25 18.17
CA GLU A 299 10.61 27.41 19.30
C GLU A 299 9.19 27.78 19.71
N LEU A 300 8.24 26.86 19.63
CA LEU A 300 6.87 27.04 20.11
C LEU A 300 6.62 26.09 21.28
N ILE A 301 6.51 26.63 22.49
CA ILE A 301 6.36 25.87 23.73
C ILE A 301 4.99 26.20 24.32
N VAL A 302 4.14 25.19 24.49
CA VAL A 302 2.84 25.32 25.16
C VAL A 302 2.90 24.60 26.51
N THR A 303 2.71 25.35 27.59
CA THR A 303 2.87 24.86 28.97
C THR A 303 1.56 24.44 29.63
N ASP A 304 0.43 25.01 29.21
CA ASP A 304 -0.90 24.59 29.64
C ASP A 304 -1.22 23.17 29.13
N GLN A 305 -1.62 22.28 30.03
CA GLN A 305 -1.83 20.87 29.73
C GLN A 305 -3.06 20.66 28.85
N GLY A 306 -2.85 20.10 27.65
CA GLY A 306 -3.88 19.90 26.64
C GLY A 306 -4.20 21.13 25.76
N ALA A 307 -3.55 22.27 25.97
CA ALA A 307 -3.73 23.45 25.12
C ALA A 307 -3.03 23.27 23.76
N GLY A 308 -3.72 23.66 22.68
CA GLY A 308 -3.29 23.39 21.31
C GLY A 308 -2.55 24.54 20.62
N VAL A 309 -1.94 24.21 19.49
CA VAL A 309 -1.34 25.14 18.52
C VAL A 309 -2.10 25.01 17.20
N ARG A 310 -2.53 26.12 16.60
CA ARG A 310 -3.00 26.15 15.21
C ARG A 310 -2.00 26.88 14.33
N ASN A 311 -1.61 26.27 13.23
CA ASN A 311 -0.77 26.90 12.21
C ASN A 311 -1.45 26.85 10.83
N ALA A 312 -1.99 27.99 10.42
CA ALA A 312 -2.44 28.27 9.06
C ALA A 312 -1.41 29.11 8.26
N GLY A 313 -0.40 29.66 8.94
CA GLY A 313 0.59 30.57 8.36
C GLY A 313 1.88 29.88 7.90
N ALA A 314 2.91 30.70 7.66
CA ALA A 314 4.24 30.24 7.27
C ALA A 314 5.25 30.41 8.41
N ALA A 315 5.93 29.34 8.81
CA ALA A 315 6.97 29.37 9.81
C ALA A 315 8.29 28.80 9.27
N TYR A 316 9.37 29.57 9.39
CA TYR A 316 10.66 29.27 8.76
C TYR A 316 11.85 29.52 9.71
N ALA A 317 12.54 28.45 10.08
CA ALA A 317 13.85 28.50 10.75
C ALA A 317 14.97 28.56 9.69
N THR A 318 15.62 29.71 9.55
CA THR A 318 16.53 30.05 8.44
C THR A 318 17.94 29.45 8.58
N ALA A 319 18.35 29.03 9.78
CA ALA A 319 19.70 28.53 10.06
C ALA A 319 19.73 27.24 10.89
N GLY A 320 18.82 27.13 11.86
CA GLY A 320 18.69 26.02 12.80
C GLY A 320 17.38 25.25 12.64
N ASP A 321 16.85 24.83 13.78
CA ASP A 321 15.71 23.91 13.87
C ASP A 321 14.38 24.67 14.06
N PHE A 322 13.28 23.96 13.76
CA PHE A 322 11.94 24.36 14.14
C PHE A 322 11.41 23.36 15.17
N VAL A 323 11.02 23.84 16.36
CA VAL A 323 10.59 22.98 17.48
C VAL A 323 9.19 23.35 17.95
N ILE A 324 8.35 22.34 18.13
CA ILE A 324 7.07 22.43 18.86
C ILE A 324 7.13 21.49 20.07
N SER A 325 6.71 21.98 21.24
CA SER A 325 6.64 21.20 22.48
C SER A 325 5.38 21.57 23.26
N GLY A 326 4.48 20.61 23.47
CA GLY A 326 3.29 20.76 24.32
C GLY A 326 2.53 19.43 24.47
N SER A 327 1.42 19.43 25.21
CA SER A 327 0.58 18.24 25.41
C SER A 327 -0.81 18.33 24.77
N GLY A 328 -1.17 19.46 24.15
CA GLY A 328 -2.33 19.56 23.26
C GLY A 328 -1.99 19.36 21.78
N ASP A 329 -3.00 19.42 20.93
CA ASP A 329 -2.87 19.13 19.50
C ASP A 329 -2.21 20.27 18.71
N LEU A 330 -1.42 19.89 17.71
CA LEU A 330 -0.97 20.75 16.62
C LEU A 330 -1.91 20.57 15.42
N GLU A 331 -2.70 21.58 15.12
CA GLU A 331 -3.56 21.66 13.94
C GLU A 331 -2.81 22.40 12.81
N LEU A 332 -2.48 21.68 11.74
CA LEU A 332 -2.08 22.28 10.47
C LEU A 332 -3.34 22.63 9.67
N ALA A 333 -3.54 23.92 9.44
CA ALA A 333 -4.70 24.47 8.73
C ALA A 333 -4.25 25.03 7.37
N SER A 334 -3.72 24.15 6.50
CA SER A 334 -2.95 24.47 5.28
C SER A 334 -1.65 25.26 5.52
N GLY A 335 -1.15 25.28 6.76
CA GLY A 335 0.09 25.96 7.12
C GLY A 335 1.36 25.31 6.55
N LYS A 336 2.45 26.08 6.59
CA LYS A 336 3.79 25.64 6.17
C LYS A 336 4.79 25.78 7.31
N ILE A 337 5.50 24.70 7.60
CA ILE A 337 6.65 24.66 8.51
C ILE A 337 7.90 24.34 7.68
N THR A 338 8.98 25.06 7.88
CA THR A 338 10.26 24.80 7.22
C THR A 338 11.43 25.08 8.17
N ALA A 339 12.46 24.24 8.14
CA ALA A 339 13.71 24.43 8.88
C ALA A 339 14.94 24.11 8.04
N ASN A 340 16.02 24.88 8.22
CA ASN A 340 17.31 24.62 7.58
C ASN A 340 18.03 23.40 8.19
N ARG A 341 17.70 23.04 9.44
CA ARG A 341 18.10 21.76 10.06
C ARG A 341 16.90 20.86 10.24
N ASP A 342 16.47 20.61 11.48
CA ASP A 342 15.43 19.64 11.79
C ASP A 342 14.08 20.32 12.06
N VAL A 343 12.99 19.58 11.82
CA VAL A 343 11.67 19.89 12.36
C VAL A 343 11.33 18.86 13.44
N LEU A 344 11.16 19.31 14.67
CA LEU A 344 10.88 18.46 15.85
C LEU A 344 9.51 18.82 16.41
N ILE A 345 8.58 17.87 16.40
CA ILE A 345 7.20 18.06 16.88
C ILE A 345 6.94 17.12 18.05
N GLY A 346 6.88 17.66 19.27
CA GLY A 346 6.31 17.00 20.44
C GLY A 346 4.96 17.63 20.78
N SER A 347 3.87 16.87 20.65
CA SER A 347 2.50 17.37 20.86
C SER A 347 1.56 16.26 21.37
N GLY A 348 0.39 16.62 21.89
CA GLY A 348 -0.67 15.65 22.16
C GLY A 348 -1.25 15.00 20.89
N GLY A 349 -1.12 15.69 19.76
CA GLY A 349 -1.51 15.20 18.44
C GLY A 349 -0.96 16.06 17.31
N LEU A 350 -0.86 15.52 16.11
CA LEU A 350 -0.58 16.22 14.86
C LEU A 350 -1.73 15.93 13.89
N GLN A 351 -2.47 16.95 13.46
CA GLN A 351 -3.64 16.77 12.61
C GLN A 351 -3.81 17.84 11.54
N GLY A 352 -4.56 17.51 10.48
CA GLY A 352 -5.03 18.44 9.47
C GLY A 352 -4.28 18.35 8.14
N THR A 353 -4.11 19.49 7.48
CA THR A 353 -3.50 19.61 6.14
C THR A 353 -2.35 20.62 6.16
N GLY A 354 -1.24 20.34 5.49
CA GLY A 354 -0.14 21.30 5.41
C GLY A 354 1.16 20.73 4.85
N THR A 355 2.23 21.53 4.97
CA THR A 355 3.57 21.15 4.52
C THR A 355 4.61 21.29 5.63
N ILE A 356 5.45 20.27 5.77
CA ILE A 356 6.59 20.25 6.71
C ILE A 356 7.84 19.93 5.90
N ALA A 357 8.86 20.79 5.97
CA ALA A 357 10.13 20.58 5.27
C ALA A 357 11.35 20.81 6.17
N ALA A 358 12.28 19.86 6.19
CA ALA A 358 13.54 19.96 6.92
C ALA A 358 14.75 19.91 5.96
N GLY A 359 15.80 20.67 6.26
CA GLY A 359 17.11 20.54 5.63
C GLY A 359 17.84 19.25 6.04
N ARG A 360 17.45 18.69 7.19
CA ARG A 360 17.87 17.38 7.71
C ARG A 360 16.65 16.55 8.17
N HIS A 361 16.38 16.30 9.45
CA HIS A 361 15.34 15.35 9.87
C HIS A 361 13.96 15.99 10.10
N VAL A 362 12.88 15.23 9.87
CA VAL A 362 11.54 15.51 10.40
C VAL A 362 11.21 14.45 11.45
N GLN A 363 10.98 14.85 12.69
CA GLN A 363 10.60 13.95 13.78
C GLN A 363 9.26 14.37 14.41
N VAL A 364 8.32 13.42 14.46
CA VAL A 364 6.99 13.59 15.07
C VAL A 364 6.84 12.61 16.23
N LEU A 365 6.78 13.16 17.45
CA LEU A 365 6.54 12.45 18.70
C LEU A 365 5.19 12.93 19.27
N SER A 366 4.11 12.54 18.61
CA SER A 366 2.73 12.87 18.96
C SER A 366 1.96 11.62 19.37
N ASP A 367 1.05 11.70 20.34
CA ASP A 367 0.19 10.56 20.72
C ASP A 367 -0.88 10.23 19.66
N ARG A 368 -1.32 11.22 18.88
CA ARG A 368 -2.23 11.04 17.74
C ARG A 368 -1.63 11.65 16.47
N VAL A 369 -1.79 10.99 15.33
CA VAL A 369 -1.34 11.51 14.03
C VAL A 369 -2.41 11.24 12.99
N SER A 370 -2.96 12.32 12.40
CA SER A 370 -4.03 12.24 11.39
C SER A 370 -3.83 13.31 10.31
N MET A 371 -3.09 12.97 9.25
CA MET A 371 -2.75 13.89 8.17
C MET A 371 -3.55 13.59 6.91
N VAL A 372 -4.05 14.64 6.27
CA VAL A 372 -4.77 14.58 4.99
C VAL A 372 -4.12 15.58 4.02
N ASP A 373 -4.02 15.23 2.73
CA ASP A 373 -3.56 16.13 1.66
C ASP A 373 -2.25 16.87 1.97
N SER A 374 -1.35 16.22 2.71
CA SER A 374 -0.16 16.85 3.30
C SER A 374 1.14 16.45 2.61
N ALA A 375 2.22 17.19 2.85
CA ALA A 375 3.56 16.84 2.39
C ALA A 375 4.61 16.98 3.50
N LEU A 376 5.31 15.89 3.80
CA LEU A 376 6.49 15.86 4.65
C LEU A 376 7.73 15.65 3.77
N THR A 377 8.73 16.51 3.92
CA THR A 377 10.00 16.40 3.18
C THR A 377 11.17 16.52 4.15
N ALA A 378 12.05 15.51 4.16
CA ALA A 378 13.28 15.51 4.94
C ALA A 378 14.51 15.56 4.03
N GLY A 379 15.57 16.18 4.54
CA GLY A 379 16.87 16.20 3.93
C GLY A 379 16.98 17.03 2.65
N THR A 380 16.39 18.24 2.67
CA THR A 380 16.45 19.20 1.54
C THR A 380 17.82 19.90 1.39
N ALA A 381 18.71 19.78 2.39
CA ALA A 381 20.07 20.34 2.37
C ALA A 381 21.16 19.27 2.61
N THR A 382 20.88 18.27 3.44
CA THR A 382 21.76 17.14 3.76
C THR A 382 20.94 15.84 3.80
N ALA A 383 21.57 14.66 3.86
CA ALA A 383 20.82 13.42 4.06
C ALA A 383 19.95 13.50 5.34
N GLY A 384 18.68 13.14 5.23
CA GLY A 384 17.72 13.33 6.33
C GLY A 384 16.48 12.46 6.23
N ASP A 385 15.97 12.07 7.40
CA ASP A 385 14.92 11.06 7.56
C ASP A 385 13.58 11.68 7.98
N ILE A 386 12.48 11.00 7.66
CA ILE A 386 11.16 11.27 8.25
C ILE A 386 10.86 10.18 9.28
N VAL A 387 10.60 10.54 10.52
CA VAL A 387 10.27 9.61 11.60
C VAL A 387 8.97 10.04 12.28
N ILE A 388 7.95 9.17 12.22
CA ILE A 388 6.67 9.33 12.91
C ILE A 388 6.57 8.25 13.99
N GLY A 389 6.49 8.69 15.25
CA GLY A 389 6.56 7.83 16.42
C GLY A 389 7.96 7.28 16.71
N ALA A 390 8.03 6.29 17.58
CA ALA A 390 9.24 5.51 17.85
C ALA A 390 8.90 4.01 17.97
N SER A 391 9.85 3.13 17.68
CA SER A 391 9.64 1.68 17.84
C SER A 391 9.23 1.34 19.28
N GLY A 392 8.07 0.68 19.44
CA GLY A 392 7.47 0.37 20.73
C GLY A 392 6.59 1.48 21.35
N GLN A 393 6.48 2.66 20.73
CA GLN A 393 5.49 3.65 21.12
C GLN A 393 4.09 3.14 20.79
N ALA A 394 3.17 3.24 21.76
CA ALA A 394 1.75 2.97 21.56
C ALA A 394 0.97 4.29 21.47
N HIS A 395 0.40 4.58 20.31
CA HIS A 395 -0.49 5.72 20.07
C HIS A 395 -1.91 5.39 20.56
N SER A 396 -2.60 6.38 21.13
CA SER A 396 -4.00 6.21 21.58
C SER A 396 -5.01 6.04 20.44
N GLN A 397 -4.63 6.39 19.21
CA GLN A 397 -5.43 6.26 17.99
C GLN A 397 -4.54 5.84 16.81
N VAL A 398 -5.16 5.29 15.77
CA VAL A 398 -4.47 4.85 14.54
C VAL A 398 -3.68 6.00 13.92
N VAL A 399 -2.41 5.78 13.63
CA VAL A 399 -1.57 6.70 12.85
C VAL A 399 -2.09 6.71 11.41
N SER A 400 -2.80 7.77 11.04
CA SER A 400 -3.55 7.87 9.78
C SER A 400 -2.93 8.89 8.84
N LEU A 401 -2.52 8.44 7.65
CA LEU A 401 -2.00 9.28 6.57
C LEU A 401 -2.84 9.07 5.30
N THR A 402 -3.59 10.11 4.89
CA THR A 402 -4.46 10.09 3.71
C THR A 402 -3.94 11.04 2.63
N ASP A 403 -3.79 10.53 1.41
CA ASP A 403 -3.23 11.18 0.21
C ASP A 403 -1.96 12.01 0.47
N THR A 404 -1.19 11.62 1.50
CA THR A 404 -0.05 12.36 2.02
C THR A 404 1.24 11.93 1.30
N THR A 405 2.10 12.89 0.99
CA THR A 405 3.41 12.65 0.36
C THR A 405 4.52 12.68 1.41
N LEU A 406 5.38 11.67 1.41
CA LEU A 406 6.56 11.58 2.26
C LEU A 406 7.79 11.45 1.36
N ASN A 407 8.74 12.38 1.45
CA ASN A 407 9.95 12.39 0.63
C ASN A 407 11.19 12.58 1.52
N ALA A 408 12.05 11.57 1.61
CA ALA A 408 13.26 11.61 2.42
C ALA A 408 14.51 11.32 1.58
N SER A 409 15.54 12.18 1.70
CA SER A 409 16.85 11.88 1.10
C SER A 409 17.66 10.86 1.92
N GLY A 410 17.23 10.56 3.15
CA GLY A 410 17.56 9.38 3.96
C GLY A 410 16.42 8.35 3.92
N GLY A 411 16.06 7.80 5.08
CA GLY A 411 14.99 6.81 5.26
C GLY A 411 13.65 7.38 5.74
N VAL A 412 12.64 6.52 5.85
CA VAL A 412 11.33 6.84 6.44
C VAL A 412 10.93 5.78 7.46
N GLY A 413 10.58 6.20 8.67
CA GLY A 413 10.05 5.34 9.74
C GLY A 413 8.65 5.78 10.17
N VAL A 414 7.71 4.85 10.25
CA VAL A 414 6.39 5.05 10.87
C VAL A 414 6.14 3.90 11.83
N PHE A 415 5.95 4.21 13.11
CA PHE A 415 5.92 3.20 14.17
C PHE A 415 4.67 3.35 15.04
N ASP A 416 3.90 2.27 15.18
CA ASP A 416 2.90 2.14 16.23
C ASP A 416 2.78 0.72 16.79
N ALA A 417 2.76 0.62 18.12
CA ALA A 417 2.48 -0.57 18.91
C ALA A 417 1.12 -0.51 19.63
N GLY A 418 0.33 0.55 19.41
CA GLY A 418 -0.96 0.81 20.07
C GLY A 418 -2.16 0.41 19.23
N ALA A 419 -2.69 1.36 18.46
CA ALA A 419 -3.95 1.23 17.73
C ALA A 419 -3.78 0.71 16.29
N GLY A 420 -2.60 0.90 15.67
CA GLY A 420 -2.26 0.49 14.31
C GLY A 420 -1.87 1.67 13.40
N VAL A 421 -1.50 1.36 12.16
CA VAL A 421 -1.12 2.33 11.13
C VAL A 421 -2.04 2.18 9.91
N ALA A 422 -2.57 3.28 9.40
CA ALA A 422 -3.42 3.33 8.21
C ALA A 422 -2.88 4.31 7.16
N LEU A 423 -2.52 3.79 5.98
CA LEU A 423 -2.00 4.56 4.85
C LEU A 423 -2.97 4.45 3.67
N SER A 424 -3.54 5.57 3.22
CA SER A 424 -4.48 5.59 2.09
C SER A 424 -4.07 6.63 1.04
N GLY A 425 -3.85 6.20 -0.21
CA GLY A 425 -3.37 7.07 -1.31
C GLY A 425 -1.99 7.70 -1.09
N VAL A 426 -1.20 7.17 -0.16
CA VAL A 426 0.10 7.73 0.25
C VAL A 426 1.12 7.59 -0.87
N ARG A 427 2.03 8.57 -0.99
CA ARG A 427 3.22 8.48 -1.85
C ARG A 427 4.46 8.67 -1.00
N LEU A 428 5.13 7.56 -0.67
CA LEU A 428 6.34 7.52 0.12
C LEU A 428 7.52 7.19 -0.79
N SER A 429 8.50 8.07 -0.84
CA SER A 429 9.78 7.87 -1.52
C SER A 429 10.93 8.16 -0.57
N ALA A 430 11.79 7.18 -0.35
CA ALA A 430 13.00 7.31 0.46
C ALA A 430 14.21 6.84 -0.35
N ASN A 431 15.37 7.50 -0.22
CA ASN A 431 16.61 6.93 -0.76
C ASN A 431 17.04 5.72 0.07
N GLY A 432 17.05 5.88 1.39
CA GLY A 432 17.39 4.84 2.37
C GLY A 432 16.20 3.95 2.73
N ASN A 433 16.34 3.21 3.83
CA ASN A 433 15.37 2.21 4.25
C ASN A 433 13.99 2.82 4.58
N VAL A 434 12.95 2.03 4.36
CA VAL A 434 11.56 2.34 4.73
C VAL A 434 11.10 1.32 5.76
N MET A 435 10.72 1.77 6.96
CA MET A 435 10.31 0.91 8.07
C MET A 435 8.89 1.29 8.51
N LEU A 436 7.93 0.40 8.31
CA LEU A 436 6.53 0.60 8.71
C LEU A 436 6.14 -0.46 9.74
N GLU A 437 5.89 -0.04 10.97
CA GLU A 437 5.50 -0.94 12.06
C GLU A 437 4.09 -0.65 12.55
N GLY A 438 3.19 -1.63 12.42
CA GLY A 438 1.82 -1.62 12.93
C GLY A 438 1.57 -2.80 13.86
N LYS A 439 2.33 -2.87 14.96
CA LYS A 439 2.33 -3.98 15.94
C LYS A 439 1.22 -3.85 17.00
N GLY A 440 0.36 -2.85 16.85
CA GLY A 440 -0.82 -2.63 17.66
C GLY A 440 -2.00 -3.54 17.31
N THR A 441 -3.16 -3.28 17.89
CA THR A 441 -4.38 -4.10 17.72
C THR A 441 -5.03 -3.97 16.34
N GLY A 442 -4.87 -2.83 15.65
CA GLY A 442 -5.38 -2.61 14.29
C GLY A 442 -4.41 -2.99 13.16
N GLY A 443 -3.22 -3.49 13.47
CA GLY A 443 -2.25 -3.90 12.46
C GLY A 443 -1.66 -2.76 11.61
N LEU A 444 -1.28 -3.09 10.37
CA LEU A 444 -0.90 -2.15 9.31
C LEU A 444 -1.85 -2.34 8.11
N ALA A 445 -2.63 -1.30 7.83
CA ALA A 445 -3.53 -1.24 6.68
C ALA A 445 -3.02 -0.24 5.63
N VAL A 446 -2.84 -0.70 4.39
CA VAL A 446 -2.45 0.12 3.24
C VAL A 446 -3.50 -0.04 2.16
N SER A 447 -4.13 1.07 1.75
CA SER A 447 -5.19 1.10 0.75
C SER A 447 -4.93 2.14 -0.34
N ALA A 448 -5.59 1.98 -1.49
CA ALA A 448 -5.76 3.09 -2.43
C ALA A 448 -6.59 4.23 -1.79
N GLY A 449 -6.22 5.47 -2.10
CA GLY A 449 -6.95 6.71 -1.80
C GLY A 449 -7.45 7.34 -3.10
N ARG A 450 -7.07 8.59 -3.39
CA ARG A 450 -7.30 9.17 -4.74
C ARG A 450 -6.49 8.48 -5.84
N THR A 451 -5.38 7.84 -5.49
CA THR A 451 -4.64 6.89 -6.34
C THR A 451 -4.27 5.65 -5.53
N ARG A 452 -3.68 4.64 -6.19
CA ARG A 452 -2.93 3.58 -5.49
C ARG A 452 -1.93 4.20 -4.50
N THR A 453 -1.73 3.55 -3.37
CA THR A 453 -0.63 3.91 -2.45
C THR A 453 0.67 3.39 -3.03
N SER A 454 1.71 4.22 -3.08
CA SER A 454 3.04 3.87 -3.56
C SER A 454 4.06 4.06 -2.44
N LEU A 455 4.77 2.99 -2.09
CA LEU A 455 5.78 2.96 -1.03
C LEU A 455 7.10 2.48 -1.64
N THR A 456 8.11 3.35 -1.70
CA THR A 456 9.37 3.05 -2.41
C THR A 456 10.60 3.37 -1.57
N SER A 457 11.50 2.40 -1.46
CA SER A 457 12.90 2.61 -1.04
C SER A 457 13.80 2.48 -2.27
N LEU A 458 14.43 3.57 -2.68
CA LEU A 458 15.16 3.67 -3.96
C LEU A 458 16.55 3.01 -3.94
N GLN A 459 17.15 2.82 -2.76
CA GLN A 459 18.46 2.16 -2.59
C GLN A 459 18.51 1.22 -1.37
N GLY A 460 17.51 1.27 -0.49
CA GLY A 460 17.46 0.52 0.76
C GLY A 460 16.45 -0.62 0.76
N MET A 461 16.26 -1.19 1.95
CA MET A 461 15.22 -2.18 2.22
C MET A 461 13.89 -1.51 2.58
N LEU A 462 12.78 -2.08 2.12
CA LEU A 462 11.44 -1.74 2.59
C LEU A 462 10.92 -2.86 3.51
N SER A 463 10.75 -2.57 4.79
CA SER A 463 10.34 -3.54 5.81
C SER A 463 8.98 -3.20 6.42
N LEU A 464 8.04 -4.14 6.38
CA LEU A 464 6.71 -4.08 6.97
C LEU A 464 6.64 -5.05 8.15
N ALA A 465 6.26 -4.60 9.34
CA ALA A 465 6.07 -5.45 10.50
C ALA A 465 4.75 -5.12 11.22
N ALA A 466 3.85 -6.07 11.36
CA ALA A 466 2.52 -5.80 11.92
C ALA A 466 1.96 -6.98 12.72
N THR A 467 0.86 -6.75 13.44
CA THR A 467 0.03 -7.85 13.96
C THR A 467 -0.71 -8.52 12.80
N ASP A 468 -1.43 -7.73 12.02
CA ASP A 468 -2.05 -8.10 10.74
C ASP A 468 -1.61 -7.09 9.67
N LEU A 469 -1.34 -7.57 8.45
CA LEU A 469 -0.91 -6.76 7.32
C LEU A 469 -1.94 -6.85 6.18
N GLN A 470 -2.60 -5.73 5.87
CA GLN A 470 -3.57 -5.65 4.78
C GLN A 470 -3.11 -4.66 3.73
N LEU A 471 -2.83 -5.15 2.52
CA LEU A 471 -2.38 -4.36 1.37
C LEU A 471 -3.44 -4.46 0.26
N ARG A 472 -4.05 -3.32 -0.12
CA ARG A 472 -5.13 -3.26 -1.10
C ARG A 472 -4.95 -2.12 -2.11
N GLY A 473 -4.70 -2.42 -3.38
CA GLY A 473 -4.47 -1.37 -4.38
C GLY A 473 -3.19 -0.58 -4.10
N ALA A 474 -2.10 -1.30 -3.78
CA ALA A 474 -0.84 -0.73 -3.33
C ALA A 474 0.34 -1.24 -4.17
N ASP A 475 1.31 -0.36 -4.41
CA ASP A 475 2.56 -0.63 -5.12
C ASP A 475 3.73 -0.42 -4.15
N ILE A 476 4.45 -1.50 -3.84
CA ILE A 476 5.48 -1.53 -2.82
C ILE A 476 6.77 -2.03 -3.47
N ASP A 477 7.83 -1.22 -3.44
CA ASP A 477 9.14 -1.60 -3.98
C ASP A 477 10.28 -1.20 -3.03
N GLY A 478 11.03 -2.19 -2.58
CA GLY A 478 12.32 -1.97 -1.91
C GLY A 478 13.46 -2.41 -2.82
N VAL A 479 14.18 -1.47 -3.42
CA VAL A 479 15.24 -1.77 -4.40
C VAL A 479 16.33 -2.66 -3.81
N GLY A 480 16.73 -2.44 -2.55
CA GLY A 480 17.68 -3.28 -1.83
C GLY A 480 17.08 -4.55 -1.19
N GLY A 481 15.77 -4.72 -1.27
CA GLY A 481 15.00 -5.84 -0.70
C GLY A 481 13.65 -5.39 -0.15
N ALA A 482 12.65 -6.27 -0.18
CA ALA A 482 11.37 -6.04 0.47
C ALA A 482 11.04 -7.17 1.44
N SER A 483 10.64 -6.84 2.66
CA SER A 483 10.38 -7.82 3.73
C SER A 483 9.06 -7.54 4.45
N ALA A 484 8.26 -8.58 4.71
CA ALA A 484 7.02 -8.48 5.48
C ALA A 484 6.98 -9.49 6.64
N LYS A 485 6.50 -9.08 7.82
CA LYS A 485 6.25 -9.98 8.95
C LYS A 485 4.93 -9.67 9.64
N ALA A 486 4.04 -10.66 9.78
CA ALA A 486 2.76 -10.54 10.48
C ALA A 486 2.22 -11.89 10.98
N ASN A 487 1.07 -11.87 11.65
CA ASN A 487 0.26 -13.06 11.93
C ASN A 487 -0.79 -13.34 10.84
N GLY A 488 -1.00 -12.37 9.93
CA GLY A 488 -1.85 -12.51 8.76
C GLY A 488 -1.40 -11.53 7.68
N ILE A 489 -1.09 -12.02 6.48
CA ILE A 489 -0.76 -11.18 5.32
C ILE A 489 -1.84 -11.31 4.24
N ALA A 490 -2.49 -10.20 3.90
CA ALA A 490 -3.50 -10.14 2.85
C ALA A 490 -3.11 -9.14 1.75
N LEU A 491 -2.89 -9.64 0.53
CA LEU A 491 -2.60 -8.87 -0.68
C LEU A 491 -3.81 -8.90 -1.63
N GLN A 492 -4.33 -7.74 -2.02
CA GLN A 492 -5.40 -7.62 -3.00
C GLN A 492 -5.11 -6.49 -3.99
N ASP A 493 -5.05 -6.78 -5.29
CA ASP A 493 -4.67 -5.77 -6.30
C ASP A 493 -3.35 -5.05 -5.93
N THR A 494 -2.37 -5.81 -5.43
CA THR A 494 -1.13 -5.28 -4.86
C THR A 494 0.08 -5.83 -5.60
N ALA A 495 1.10 -4.98 -5.80
CA ALA A 495 2.44 -5.41 -6.18
C ALA A 495 3.36 -5.28 -4.97
N PHE A 496 3.85 -6.41 -4.44
CA PHE A 496 4.84 -6.46 -3.37
C PHE A 496 6.19 -6.92 -3.96
N ALA A 497 7.08 -5.96 -4.20
CA ALA A 497 8.22 -6.15 -5.07
C ALA A 497 9.56 -5.75 -4.45
N SER A 498 10.63 -6.32 -5.00
CA SER A 498 11.98 -5.81 -4.91
C SER A 498 12.62 -5.79 -6.30
N SER A 499 12.73 -4.60 -6.89
CA SER A 499 13.23 -4.41 -8.26
C SER A 499 14.75 -4.58 -8.41
N GLY A 500 15.51 -4.61 -7.31
CA GLY A 500 16.95 -4.85 -7.30
C GLY A 500 17.43 -5.97 -6.36
N GLY A 501 16.57 -6.52 -5.51
CA GLY A 501 16.92 -7.49 -4.47
C GLY A 501 15.95 -8.65 -4.35
N ALA A 502 15.85 -9.18 -3.13
CA ALA A 502 14.99 -10.31 -2.77
C ALA A 502 13.69 -9.86 -2.11
N VAL A 503 12.67 -10.72 -2.18
CA VAL A 503 11.44 -10.56 -1.38
C VAL A 503 11.38 -11.65 -0.31
N THR A 504 11.18 -11.25 0.94
CA THR A 504 11.00 -12.17 2.07
C THR A 504 9.69 -11.92 2.80
N ALA A 505 8.98 -12.97 3.20
CA ALA A 505 7.81 -12.82 4.06
C ALA A 505 7.69 -13.95 5.08
N ASP A 506 7.27 -13.59 6.30
CA ASP A 506 7.07 -14.47 7.44
C ASP A 506 5.70 -14.20 8.06
N ASP A 507 4.75 -15.10 7.81
CA ASP A 507 3.35 -15.00 8.19
C ASP A 507 2.95 -16.10 9.18
N SER A 508 2.78 -15.82 10.47
CA SER A 508 2.49 -16.89 11.44
C SER A 508 1.04 -17.40 11.42
N GLY A 509 0.24 -17.05 10.40
CA GLY A 509 -1.17 -17.43 10.29
C GLY A 509 -1.59 -17.76 8.86
N VAL A 510 -2.29 -16.84 8.18
CA VAL A 510 -2.85 -17.16 6.84
C VAL A 510 -2.54 -16.09 5.79
N TRP A 511 -1.68 -16.46 4.84
CA TRP A 511 -1.36 -15.71 3.65
C TRP A 511 -2.52 -15.78 2.67
N ARG A 512 -3.03 -14.62 2.24
CA ARG A 512 -4.06 -14.50 1.19
C ARG A 512 -3.59 -13.56 0.11
N GLN A 513 -3.51 -14.06 -1.12
CA GLN A 513 -3.13 -13.27 -2.29
C GLN A 513 -4.23 -13.39 -3.34
N GLN A 514 -4.84 -12.26 -3.73
CA GLN A 514 -5.85 -12.20 -4.77
C GLN A 514 -5.55 -11.08 -5.77
N ASP A 515 -5.50 -11.41 -7.06
CA ASP A 515 -5.23 -10.45 -8.13
C ASP A 515 -3.96 -9.60 -7.85
N ALA A 516 -2.92 -10.22 -7.29
CA ALA A 516 -1.76 -9.54 -6.71
C ALA A 516 -0.44 -10.25 -7.08
N ASP A 517 0.68 -9.52 -7.05
CA ASP A 517 2.01 -10.00 -7.44
C ASP A 517 3.01 -9.91 -6.30
N VAL A 518 3.88 -10.92 -6.21
CA VAL A 518 5.10 -10.94 -5.40
C VAL A 518 6.28 -11.08 -6.37
N LEU A 519 7.14 -10.06 -6.48
CA LEU A 519 8.14 -9.97 -7.55
C LEU A 519 9.54 -9.66 -7.00
N ALA A 520 10.52 -10.54 -7.22
CA ALA A 520 11.92 -10.30 -6.87
C ALA A 520 12.81 -10.25 -8.12
N ALA A 521 13.82 -9.37 -8.08
CA ALA A 521 14.93 -9.39 -9.02
C ALA A 521 15.85 -10.61 -8.78
N THR A 522 16.10 -10.94 -7.51
CA THR A 522 16.82 -12.16 -7.11
C THR A 522 15.84 -13.27 -6.71
N ASP A 523 15.67 -13.51 -5.41
CA ASP A 523 14.96 -14.65 -4.86
C ASP A 523 13.67 -14.24 -4.12
N VAL A 524 12.71 -15.15 -4.04
CA VAL A 524 11.51 -15.01 -3.19
C VAL A 524 11.53 -16.09 -2.12
N THR A 525 11.40 -15.71 -0.84
CA THR A 525 11.22 -16.65 0.28
C THR A 525 9.95 -16.31 1.05
N LEU A 526 8.98 -17.22 1.06
CA LEU A 526 7.74 -17.08 1.82
C LEU A 526 7.63 -18.20 2.86
N HIS A 527 7.23 -17.81 4.06
CA HIS A 527 6.80 -18.69 5.14
C HIS A 527 5.38 -18.30 5.55
N SER A 528 4.46 -19.27 5.68
CA SER A 528 3.12 -19.02 6.20
C SER A 528 2.53 -20.18 7.01
N GLY A 529 1.67 -19.92 7.99
CA GLY A 529 0.90 -20.98 8.67
C GLY A 529 -0.06 -21.73 7.72
N SER A 530 -0.66 -21.04 6.76
CA SER A 530 -1.44 -21.59 5.63
C SER A 530 -1.45 -20.58 4.48
N MET A 531 -1.60 -21.04 3.24
CA MET A 531 -1.47 -20.18 2.05
C MET A 531 -2.65 -20.34 1.08
N VAL A 532 -3.24 -19.21 0.67
CA VAL A 532 -4.25 -19.13 -0.40
C VAL A 532 -3.78 -18.16 -1.47
N LEU A 533 -3.56 -18.67 -2.68
CA LEU A 533 -3.24 -17.89 -3.89
C LEU A 533 -4.45 -17.98 -4.83
N ALA A 534 -5.02 -16.84 -5.21
CA ALA A 534 -6.25 -16.78 -6.01
C ALA A 534 -6.11 -15.79 -7.16
N SER A 535 -6.72 -16.16 -8.30
CA SER A 535 -6.79 -15.33 -9.50
C SER A 535 -8.25 -15.18 -9.92
N ALA A 536 -8.77 -13.95 -9.97
CA ALA A 536 -10.18 -13.68 -10.24
C ALA A 536 -10.38 -12.64 -11.36
N GLY A 537 -9.83 -11.43 -11.20
CA GLY A 537 -9.78 -10.40 -12.23
C GLY A 537 -8.51 -10.47 -13.09
N ARG A 538 -7.41 -10.98 -12.53
CA ARG A 538 -6.16 -11.28 -13.24
C ARG A 538 -5.42 -12.46 -12.60
N GLN A 539 -4.39 -12.94 -13.27
CA GLN A 539 -3.48 -13.91 -12.66
C GLN A 539 -2.69 -13.25 -11.52
N SER A 540 -2.72 -13.88 -10.33
CA SER A 540 -1.77 -13.61 -9.26
C SER A 540 -0.42 -14.27 -9.58
N THR A 541 0.67 -13.65 -9.15
CA THR A 541 2.02 -14.15 -9.44
C THR A 541 2.96 -14.15 -8.22
N ILE A 542 3.88 -15.11 -8.19
CA ILE A 542 5.03 -15.17 -7.28
C ILE A 542 6.24 -15.47 -8.15
N VAL A 543 7.09 -14.48 -8.43
CA VAL A 543 8.14 -14.58 -9.45
C VAL A 543 9.51 -14.14 -8.92
N ALA A 544 10.50 -15.02 -9.05
CA ALA A 544 11.92 -14.72 -8.89
C ALA A 544 12.58 -14.65 -10.27
N ASN A 545 12.94 -13.44 -10.73
CA ASN A 545 13.43 -13.22 -12.10
C ASN A 545 14.88 -13.71 -12.34
N GLY A 546 15.74 -13.61 -11.32
CA GLY A 546 17.16 -13.98 -11.40
C GLY A 546 17.61 -15.07 -10.42
N GLY A 547 16.72 -15.49 -9.52
CA GLY A 547 16.95 -16.48 -8.47
C GLY A 547 15.81 -17.49 -8.37
N GLY A 548 15.60 -18.04 -7.18
CA GLY A 548 14.61 -19.10 -6.91
C GLY A 548 13.43 -18.63 -6.07
N VAL A 549 12.37 -19.42 -6.08
CA VAL A 549 11.21 -19.27 -5.20
C VAL A 549 11.20 -20.40 -4.18
N VAL A 550 11.23 -20.08 -2.89
CA VAL A 550 11.04 -21.02 -1.78
C VAL A 550 9.76 -20.64 -1.04
N VAL A 551 8.81 -21.56 -0.99
CA VAL A 551 7.56 -21.43 -0.22
C VAL A 551 7.49 -22.56 0.80
N ASN A 552 7.48 -22.21 2.08
CA ASN A 552 7.25 -23.16 3.16
C ASN A 552 5.92 -22.82 3.84
N VAL A 553 5.05 -23.82 4.01
CA VAL A 553 3.74 -23.66 4.65
C VAL A 553 3.57 -24.72 5.74
N ASP A 554 3.21 -24.32 6.96
CA ASP A 554 3.03 -25.28 8.06
C ASP A 554 1.80 -26.17 7.85
N GLY A 555 0.70 -25.58 7.36
CA GLY A 555 -0.53 -26.26 6.98
C GLY A 555 -0.67 -26.40 5.47
N ASP A 556 -1.85 -26.02 4.98
CA ASP A 556 -2.31 -26.25 3.61
C ASP A 556 -1.92 -25.10 2.65
N LEU A 557 -1.55 -25.44 1.40
CA LEU A 557 -1.39 -24.49 0.30
C LEU A 557 -2.45 -24.73 -0.78
N VAL A 558 -3.29 -23.73 -1.03
CA VAL A 558 -4.28 -23.73 -2.12
C VAL A 558 -3.90 -22.67 -3.14
N ASN A 559 -3.47 -23.11 -4.33
CA ASN A 559 -3.30 -22.29 -5.51
C ASN A 559 -4.50 -22.48 -6.45
N THR A 560 -5.25 -21.41 -6.67
CA THR A 560 -6.40 -21.33 -7.57
C THR A 560 -6.09 -20.32 -8.69
N GLY A 561 -5.40 -20.79 -9.72
CA GLY A 561 -5.09 -20.04 -10.94
C GLY A 561 -3.86 -19.12 -10.91
N ALA A 562 -3.05 -19.11 -9.85
CA ALA A 562 -1.85 -18.28 -9.76
C ALA A 562 -0.60 -18.96 -10.37
N LEU A 563 0.39 -18.14 -10.75
CA LEU A 563 1.69 -18.55 -11.26
C LEU A 563 2.76 -18.43 -10.17
N VAL A 564 3.47 -19.51 -9.87
CA VAL A 564 4.70 -19.52 -9.07
C VAL A 564 5.86 -19.87 -10.00
N GLN A 565 6.80 -18.94 -10.18
CA GLN A 565 7.91 -19.10 -11.13
C GLN A 565 9.26 -18.70 -10.54
N GLY A 566 10.24 -19.58 -10.67
CA GLY A 566 11.64 -19.28 -10.38
C GLY A 566 12.54 -19.48 -11.58
N GLN A 567 13.65 -18.77 -11.62
CA GLN A 567 14.62 -18.87 -12.71
C GLN A 567 15.61 -20.02 -12.48
N ARG A 568 16.24 -20.06 -11.30
CA ARG A 568 17.29 -21.03 -10.93
C ARG A 568 17.35 -21.19 -9.41
N ARG A 569 17.99 -22.24 -8.90
CA ARG A 569 18.17 -22.42 -7.44
C ARG A 569 18.97 -21.26 -6.84
N GLY A 570 18.34 -20.57 -5.88
CA GLY A 570 18.97 -19.52 -5.09
C GLY A 570 19.97 -20.09 -4.07
N ALA A 571 20.83 -19.24 -3.52
CA ALA A 571 21.73 -19.59 -2.42
C ALA A 571 21.02 -19.59 -1.04
N LEU A 572 19.72 -19.93 -1.03
CA LEU A 572 18.85 -19.83 0.14
C LEU A 572 18.82 -21.13 0.96
N PRO A 573 18.63 -21.05 2.29
CA PRO A 573 18.34 -22.22 3.11
C PRO A 573 17.12 -22.97 2.58
N GLY A 574 17.31 -24.25 2.26
CA GLY A 574 16.22 -25.09 1.74
C GLY A 574 15.79 -24.81 0.31
N ALA A 575 16.59 -24.16 -0.54
CA ALA A 575 16.34 -24.19 -1.99
C ALA A 575 16.76 -25.55 -2.60
N GLU A 576 15.80 -26.34 -3.09
CA GLU A 576 16.03 -27.61 -3.78
C GLU A 576 15.98 -27.47 -5.32
N GLY A 577 15.56 -26.33 -5.86
CA GLY A 577 15.46 -26.05 -7.30
C GLY A 577 15.12 -24.58 -7.60
N ALA A 578 14.75 -24.27 -8.85
CA ALA A 578 14.19 -22.96 -9.23
C ALA A 578 12.91 -22.65 -8.44
N VAL A 579 12.03 -23.64 -8.26
CA VAL A 579 10.86 -23.55 -7.38
C VAL A 579 10.94 -24.68 -6.37
N THR A 580 10.82 -24.35 -5.09
CA THR A 580 10.71 -25.30 -3.99
C THR A 580 9.48 -24.97 -3.17
N VAL A 581 8.50 -25.86 -3.13
CA VAL A 581 7.29 -25.73 -2.32
C VAL A 581 7.24 -26.87 -1.30
N ARG A 582 7.07 -26.52 -0.02
CA ARG A 582 6.88 -27.48 1.07
C ARG A 582 5.63 -27.14 1.86
N THR A 583 4.75 -28.12 2.06
CA THR A 583 3.56 -28.00 2.92
C THR A 583 3.61 -29.06 4.02
N GLY A 584 3.34 -28.71 5.27
CA GLY A 584 3.09 -29.68 6.33
C GLY A 584 1.71 -30.33 6.20
N GLY A 585 0.74 -29.59 5.67
CA GLY A 585 -0.52 -30.10 5.15
C GLY A 585 -0.42 -30.54 3.68
N SER A 586 -1.54 -30.44 2.96
CA SER A 586 -1.65 -30.83 1.55
C SER A 586 -1.43 -29.64 0.61
N LEU A 587 -1.23 -29.94 -0.67
CA LEU A 587 -1.11 -28.93 -1.74
C LEU A 587 -2.17 -29.14 -2.81
N TRP A 588 -2.94 -28.10 -3.10
CA TRP A 588 -3.89 -28.06 -4.21
C TRP A 588 -3.42 -27.01 -5.22
N ASN A 589 -3.06 -27.46 -6.41
CA ASN A 589 -2.80 -26.63 -7.58
C ASN A 589 -3.97 -26.84 -8.55
N ASP A 590 -4.94 -25.92 -8.54
CA ASP A 590 -6.11 -25.92 -9.43
C ASP A 590 -6.06 -24.69 -10.35
N SER A 591 -6.64 -24.82 -11.52
CA SER A 591 -6.88 -23.69 -12.42
C SER A 591 -8.26 -23.07 -12.16
N THR A 592 -8.48 -21.84 -12.61
CA THR A 592 -9.83 -21.34 -12.90
C THR A 592 -10.11 -21.50 -14.40
N PRO A 593 -11.36 -21.34 -14.88
CA PRO A 593 -11.63 -21.34 -16.32
C PRO A 593 -10.82 -20.28 -17.11
N GLN A 594 -10.37 -19.21 -16.45
CA GLN A 594 -9.66 -18.08 -17.05
C GLN A 594 -8.13 -18.10 -16.78
N HIS A 595 -7.67 -18.65 -15.66
CA HIS A 595 -6.29 -18.56 -15.20
C HIS A 595 -5.75 -19.93 -14.79
N LEU A 596 -4.58 -20.30 -15.32
CA LEU A 596 -3.96 -21.59 -15.02
C LEU A 596 -3.22 -21.56 -13.67
N GLY A 597 -3.42 -22.58 -12.84
CA GLY A 597 -2.51 -22.85 -11.71
C GLY A 597 -1.19 -23.39 -12.25
N ILE A 598 -0.07 -22.72 -12.00
CA ILE A 598 1.23 -23.08 -12.56
C ILE A 598 2.33 -23.01 -11.50
N LEU A 599 3.11 -24.09 -11.35
CA LEU A 599 4.43 -24.09 -10.74
C LEU A 599 5.47 -24.27 -11.85
N PHE A 600 6.43 -23.35 -12.03
CA PHE A 600 7.36 -23.37 -13.16
C PHE A 600 8.82 -23.04 -12.79
N GLY A 601 9.73 -23.96 -13.12
CA GLY A 601 11.18 -23.77 -13.04
C GLY A 601 11.79 -23.52 -14.41
N THR A 602 12.26 -22.29 -14.65
CA THR A 602 12.67 -21.84 -16.00
C THR A 602 14.02 -22.41 -16.46
N ALA A 603 14.97 -22.67 -15.56
CA ALA A 603 16.30 -23.19 -15.89
C ALA A 603 16.91 -24.11 -14.80
N ASP A 604 16.09 -24.60 -13.86
CA ASP A 604 16.48 -25.50 -12.76
C ASP A 604 15.22 -26.24 -12.28
N ASP A 605 15.38 -27.11 -11.28
CA ASP A 605 14.38 -28.09 -10.88
C ASP A 605 13.09 -27.45 -10.30
N VAL A 606 11.96 -28.17 -10.42
CA VAL A 606 10.77 -27.88 -9.61
C VAL A 606 10.60 -29.00 -8.59
N VAL A 607 10.53 -28.61 -7.32
CA VAL A 607 10.48 -29.53 -6.20
C VAL A 607 9.28 -29.23 -5.33
N VAL A 608 8.44 -30.24 -5.10
CA VAL A 608 7.20 -30.14 -4.32
C VAL A 608 7.16 -31.24 -3.27
N ARG A 609 6.95 -30.87 -2.00
CA ARG A 609 6.84 -31.78 -0.85
C ARG A 609 5.55 -31.48 -0.08
N ALA A 610 4.78 -32.51 0.28
CA ALA A 610 3.60 -32.36 1.13
C ALA A 610 3.51 -33.44 2.23
N GLY A 611 3.15 -33.03 3.45
CA GLY A 611 2.77 -33.93 4.53
C GLY A 611 1.36 -34.51 4.36
N GLY A 612 0.53 -33.88 3.55
CA GLY A 612 -0.77 -34.39 3.09
C GLY A 612 -0.73 -34.90 1.64
N ASP A 613 -1.85 -34.71 0.94
CA ASP A 613 -2.01 -35.03 -0.49
C ASP A 613 -1.35 -33.95 -1.39
N ILE A 614 -1.14 -34.26 -2.67
CA ILE A 614 -0.79 -33.29 -3.72
C ILE A 614 -1.78 -33.46 -4.86
N VAL A 615 -2.61 -32.43 -5.11
CA VAL A 615 -3.62 -32.43 -6.17
C VAL A 615 -3.25 -31.38 -7.22
N ASN A 616 -2.95 -31.83 -8.44
CA ASN A 616 -2.77 -30.99 -9.62
C ASN A 616 -4.00 -31.17 -10.54
N ARG A 617 -4.97 -30.26 -10.45
CA ARG A 617 -6.25 -30.34 -11.15
C ARG A 617 -6.36 -29.29 -12.24
N HIS A 618 -6.52 -29.71 -13.50
CA HIS A 618 -6.52 -28.79 -14.67
C HIS A 618 -5.30 -27.84 -14.75
N ALA A 619 -4.24 -28.13 -13.98
CA ALA A 619 -3.16 -27.22 -13.64
C ALA A 619 -1.80 -27.80 -14.06
N ARG A 620 -0.71 -27.07 -13.83
CA ARG A 620 0.60 -27.41 -14.38
C ARG A 620 1.71 -27.37 -13.33
N MET A 621 2.55 -28.40 -13.33
CA MET A 621 3.87 -28.39 -12.72
C MET A 621 4.89 -28.65 -13.83
N LEU A 622 5.74 -27.66 -14.10
CA LEU A 622 6.61 -27.61 -15.28
C LEU A 622 8.06 -27.36 -14.85
N SER A 623 9.01 -28.15 -15.32
CA SER A 623 10.45 -27.85 -15.15
C SER A 623 11.19 -27.99 -16.47
N ASN A 624 12.06 -27.04 -16.77
CA ASN A 624 13.05 -27.17 -17.84
C ASN A 624 14.29 -27.98 -17.40
N ALA A 625 14.29 -28.54 -16.20
CA ALA A 625 15.26 -29.48 -15.66
C ALA A 625 14.52 -30.72 -15.11
N ARG A 626 14.67 -31.06 -13.82
CA ARG A 626 13.97 -32.17 -13.16
C ARG A 626 12.68 -31.71 -12.49
N LEU A 627 11.62 -32.52 -12.59
CA LEU A 627 10.41 -32.38 -11.76
C LEU A 627 10.45 -33.45 -10.65
N ASP A 628 10.32 -33.04 -9.39
CA ASP A 628 10.35 -33.95 -8.23
C ASP A 628 9.19 -33.63 -7.26
N VAL A 629 8.25 -34.55 -7.13
CA VAL A 629 6.98 -34.36 -6.42
C VAL A 629 6.76 -35.51 -5.44
N ALA A 630 6.70 -35.20 -4.15
CA ALA A 630 6.53 -36.19 -3.08
C ALA A 630 5.41 -35.81 -2.11
N ALA A 631 4.35 -36.62 -2.09
CA ALA A 631 3.28 -36.57 -1.10
C ALA A 631 3.51 -37.65 -0.03
N THR A 632 3.09 -37.40 1.21
CA THR A 632 2.92 -38.46 2.22
C THR A 632 1.53 -39.09 2.09
N GLY A 633 0.54 -38.31 1.65
CA GLY A 633 -0.76 -38.76 1.17
C GLY A 633 -0.72 -39.18 -0.32
N ASP A 634 -1.82 -38.96 -1.03
CA ASP A 634 -1.95 -39.30 -2.44
C ASP A 634 -1.45 -38.18 -3.36
N LEU A 635 -0.80 -38.57 -4.47
CA LEU A 635 -0.45 -37.68 -5.56
C LEU A 635 -1.44 -37.87 -6.71
N ILE A 636 -2.20 -36.82 -7.02
CA ILE A 636 -3.31 -36.84 -7.97
C ILE A 636 -3.05 -35.79 -9.06
N ASN A 637 -2.93 -36.24 -10.30
CA ASN A 637 -2.92 -35.38 -11.50
C ASN A 637 -4.21 -35.64 -12.29
N GLU A 638 -5.13 -34.68 -12.32
CA GLU A 638 -6.50 -34.95 -12.80
C GLU A 638 -7.16 -33.84 -13.62
N ILE A 639 -8.08 -34.26 -14.49
CA ILE A 639 -9.17 -33.43 -15.01
C ILE A 639 -10.50 -34.01 -14.56
N THR A 640 -11.48 -33.15 -14.29
CA THR A 640 -12.84 -33.59 -13.97
C THR A 640 -13.76 -33.53 -15.20
N LYS A 641 -14.87 -34.27 -15.15
CA LYS A 641 -15.90 -34.31 -16.19
C LYS A 641 -17.30 -34.34 -15.59
N GLN A 642 -18.26 -33.83 -16.35
CA GLN A 642 -19.68 -34.06 -16.12
C GLN A 642 -20.04 -35.47 -16.62
N PRO A 643 -20.73 -36.29 -15.81
CA PRO A 643 -21.13 -37.62 -16.24
C PRO A 643 -22.20 -37.55 -17.35
N GLY A 644 -22.15 -38.52 -18.26
CA GLY A 644 -23.13 -38.64 -19.35
C GLY A 644 -24.47 -39.25 -18.92
N ALA A 645 -25.43 -39.24 -19.83
CA ALA A 645 -26.73 -39.86 -19.64
C ALA A 645 -26.65 -41.38 -19.33
N ASN A 646 -27.70 -41.91 -18.69
CA ASN A 646 -27.88 -43.35 -18.44
C ASN A 646 -26.72 -44.04 -17.70
N ASN A 647 -26.05 -43.33 -16.78
CA ASN A 647 -24.85 -43.79 -16.07
C ASN A 647 -23.72 -44.23 -17.02
N GLU A 648 -23.60 -43.55 -18.17
CA GLU A 648 -22.60 -43.83 -19.22
C GLU A 648 -22.71 -45.24 -19.84
N GLN A 649 -23.89 -45.86 -19.72
CA GLN A 649 -24.20 -47.15 -20.34
C GLN A 649 -24.91 -46.95 -21.69
N ALA A 650 -24.62 -47.84 -22.64
CA ALA A 650 -25.30 -47.84 -23.92
C ALA A 650 -26.77 -48.24 -23.78
N VAL A 651 -27.66 -47.41 -24.33
CA VAL A 651 -29.08 -47.69 -24.49
C VAL A 651 -29.33 -48.18 -25.91
N VAL A 652 -30.06 -49.29 -26.03
CA VAL A 652 -30.55 -49.80 -27.32
C VAL A 652 -32.07 -49.85 -27.26
N ASP A 653 -32.71 -49.10 -28.15
CA ASP A 653 -34.18 -49.05 -28.25
C ASP A 653 -34.67 -49.57 -29.60
N THR A 654 -35.93 -49.99 -29.67
CA THR A 654 -36.60 -50.41 -30.90
C THR A 654 -38.08 -50.08 -30.87
N GLU A 655 -38.45 -49.08 -31.67
CA GLU A 655 -39.83 -48.69 -31.92
C GLU A 655 -40.37 -49.36 -33.19
N SER A 656 -41.67 -49.67 -33.19
CA SER A 656 -42.39 -50.06 -34.42
C SER A 656 -43.68 -49.27 -34.56
N SER A 657 -43.86 -48.62 -35.70
CA SER A 657 -45.05 -47.81 -36.02
C SER A 657 -45.68 -48.26 -37.33
N ARG A 658 -47.02 -48.28 -37.40
CA ARG A 658 -47.76 -48.70 -38.59
C ARG A 658 -48.18 -47.46 -39.38
N ARG A 659 -47.50 -47.20 -40.51
CA ARG A 659 -47.73 -45.99 -41.33
C ARG A 659 -48.93 -46.14 -42.27
N TRP A 660 -49.23 -47.38 -42.69
CA TRP A 660 -50.37 -47.73 -43.53
C TRP A 660 -50.78 -49.19 -43.27
N LEU A 661 -51.93 -49.62 -43.78
CA LEU A 661 -52.58 -50.91 -43.45
C LEU A 661 -51.67 -52.14 -43.58
N VAL A 662 -50.66 -52.12 -44.45
CA VAL A 662 -49.74 -53.26 -44.69
C VAL A 662 -48.26 -52.93 -44.45
N LEU A 663 -47.92 -51.69 -44.07
CA LEU A 663 -46.51 -51.24 -43.94
C LEU A 663 -46.19 -50.80 -42.51
N THR A 664 -45.30 -51.55 -41.87
CA THR A 664 -44.67 -51.23 -40.58
C THR A 664 -43.30 -50.60 -40.80
N GLN A 665 -43.04 -49.52 -40.07
CA GLN A 665 -41.73 -48.88 -39.98
C GLN A 665 -41.11 -49.28 -38.65
N ARG A 666 -40.00 -50.01 -38.68
CA ARG A 666 -39.20 -50.33 -37.49
C ARG A 666 -38.02 -49.37 -37.43
N ARG A 667 -37.83 -48.72 -36.28
CA ARG A 667 -36.66 -47.89 -35.97
C ARG A 667 -35.95 -48.54 -34.79
N SER A 668 -34.65 -48.77 -34.92
CA SER A 668 -33.80 -49.21 -33.81
C SER A 668 -32.68 -48.20 -33.63
N THR A 669 -32.43 -47.79 -32.38
CA THR A 669 -31.34 -46.86 -32.05
C THR A 669 -30.35 -47.48 -31.08
N PHE A 670 -29.14 -46.97 -31.12
CA PHE A 670 -28.09 -47.17 -30.13
C PHE A 670 -27.60 -45.78 -29.73
N ASP A 671 -27.58 -45.52 -28.43
CA ASP A 671 -27.27 -44.22 -27.86
C ASP A 671 -26.34 -44.45 -26.66
N ILE A 672 -25.16 -43.84 -26.66
CA ILE A 672 -24.27 -43.77 -25.51
C ILE A 672 -23.73 -42.35 -25.37
N ASP A 673 -23.62 -41.90 -24.12
CA ASP A 673 -23.13 -40.59 -23.75
C ASP A 673 -22.15 -40.76 -22.58
N TYR A 674 -20.90 -40.38 -22.80
CA TYR A 674 -19.85 -40.37 -21.78
C TYR A 674 -19.72 -38.99 -21.09
N GLY A 675 -20.59 -38.04 -21.42
CA GLY A 675 -20.56 -36.68 -20.89
C GLY A 675 -19.38 -35.87 -21.44
N ALA A 676 -19.04 -34.78 -20.76
CA ALA A 676 -18.06 -33.81 -21.24
C ALA A 676 -17.04 -33.45 -20.16
N ALA A 677 -15.76 -33.31 -20.53
CA ALA A 677 -14.74 -32.77 -19.63
C ALA A 677 -15.13 -31.35 -19.21
N ASP A 678 -14.93 -31.00 -17.93
CA ASP A 678 -15.36 -29.69 -17.39
C ASP A 678 -14.60 -28.53 -18.05
N ARG A 679 -13.35 -28.79 -18.46
CA ARG A 679 -12.45 -27.81 -19.09
C ARG A 679 -11.60 -28.49 -20.18
N PRO A 680 -12.14 -28.78 -21.38
CA PRO A 680 -11.45 -29.61 -22.39
C PRO A 680 -10.15 -28.99 -22.93
N GLY A 681 -9.91 -27.69 -22.74
CA GLY A 681 -8.64 -27.02 -23.06
C GLY A 681 -7.62 -26.97 -21.91
N GLN A 682 -7.96 -27.44 -20.71
CA GLN A 682 -7.11 -27.41 -19.51
C GLN A 682 -6.81 -28.83 -19.02
N ILE A 683 -5.90 -29.51 -19.74
CA ILE A 683 -5.30 -30.76 -19.29
C ILE A 683 -4.36 -30.50 -18.11
N ALA A 684 -4.32 -31.42 -17.15
CA ALA A 684 -3.40 -31.37 -16.01
C ALA A 684 -2.03 -31.96 -16.40
N TYR A 685 -0.96 -31.16 -16.29
CA TYR A 685 0.38 -31.51 -16.75
C TYR A 685 1.40 -31.62 -15.61
N LEU A 686 2.15 -32.72 -15.61
CA LEU A 686 3.42 -32.86 -14.90
C LEU A 686 4.54 -33.04 -15.96
N LEU A 687 5.32 -31.99 -16.23
CA LEU A 687 6.31 -31.96 -17.31
C LEU A 687 7.72 -31.67 -16.78
N SER A 688 8.70 -32.47 -17.21
CA SER A 688 10.13 -32.15 -17.10
C SER A 688 10.86 -32.29 -18.43
N ASP A 689 12.07 -31.73 -18.51
CA ASP A 689 13.00 -32.04 -19.60
C ASP A 689 13.90 -33.23 -19.24
N THR A 690 14.60 -33.18 -18.11
CA THR A 690 15.69 -34.12 -17.77
C THR A 690 15.26 -35.31 -16.89
N GLY A 691 14.05 -35.29 -16.34
CA GLY A 691 13.49 -36.43 -15.60
C GLY A 691 12.39 -36.06 -14.61
N THR A 692 11.47 -36.99 -14.38
CA THR A 692 10.32 -36.79 -13.48
C THR A 692 10.32 -37.85 -12.39
N SER A 693 10.19 -37.43 -11.12
CA SER A 693 10.19 -38.27 -9.92
C SER A 693 8.91 -38.03 -9.14
N LEU A 694 8.09 -39.07 -8.96
CA LEU A 694 6.77 -38.96 -8.34
C LEU A 694 6.64 -39.99 -7.21
N SER A 695 6.25 -39.56 -6.00
CA SER A 695 5.97 -40.49 -4.90
C SER A 695 4.74 -40.09 -4.08
N GLY A 696 4.02 -41.09 -3.59
CA GLY A 696 2.84 -40.93 -2.73
C GLY A 696 2.32 -42.27 -2.21
N ARG A 697 1.30 -42.24 -1.35
CA ARG A 697 0.53 -43.42 -0.97
C ARG A 697 -0.07 -44.06 -2.22
N ASN A 698 -0.85 -43.30 -2.98
CA ASN A 698 -1.22 -43.62 -4.36
C ASN A 698 -0.66 -42.55 -5.31
N VAL A 699 -0.34 -42.94 -6.55
CA VAL A 699 0.01 -42.03 -7.64
C VAL A 699 -1.01 -42.22 -8.76
N ILE A 700 -1.89 -41.23 -8.93
CA ILE A 700 -3.10 -41.31 -9.75
C ILE A 700 -3.05 -40.24 -10.85
N ASN A 701 -3.08 -40.66 -12.12
CA ASN A 701 -3.16 -39.79 -13.28
C ASN A 701 -4.49 -40.01 -14.01
N THR A 702 -5.50 -39.15 -13.80
CA THR A 702 -6.86 -39.30 -14.35
C THR A 702 -7.12 -38.23 -15.42
N GLY A 703 -6.87 -38.55 -16.69
CA GLY A 703 -7.01 -37.65 -17.83
C GLY A 703 -6.01 -36.49 -17.87
N GLY A 704 -5.01 -36.50 -16.98
CA GLY A 704 -3.81 -35.68 -17.08
C GLY A 704 -2.70 -36.36 -17.90
N GLU A 705 -1.60 -35.64 -18.09
CA GLU A 705 -0.43 -36.10 -18.84
C GLU A 705 0.85 -35.88 -18.04
N ILE A 706 1.75 -36.87 -18.09
CA ILE A 706 3.02 -36.91 -17.36
C ILE A 706 4.15 -37.16 -18.36
N TYR A 707 5.14 -36.27 -18.36
CA TYR A 707 6.22 -36.25 -19.34
C TYR A 707 7.61 -36.13 -18.70
N ALA A 708 8.59 -36.72 -19.36
CA ALA A 708 10.00 -36.36 -19.26
C ALA A 708 10.61 -36.38 -20.68
N ASN A 709 10.82 -35.20 -21.28
CA ASN A 709 11.11 -35.09 -22.72
C ASN A 709 12.40 -35.80 -23.15
N ASN A 710 13.49 -35.55 -22.41
CA ASN A 710 14.83 -36.05 -22.64
C ASN A 710 15.33 -36.89 -21.44
N GLY A 711 14.41 -37.35 -20.59
CA GLY A 711 14.70 -37.97 -19.30
C GLY A 711 13.81 -39.17 -18.99
N SER A 712 14.11 -39.82 -17.87
CA SER A 712 13.33 -40.95 -17.35
C SER A 712 12.21 -40.50 -16.40
N ILE A 713 11.15 -41.31 -16.29
CA ILE A 713 10.11 -41.15 -15.26
C ILE A 713 10.29 -42.24 -14.21
N THR A 714 10.33 -41.86 -12.92
CA THR A 714 10.36 -42.79 -11.79
C THR A 714 9.14 -42.56 -10.91
N ILE A 715 8.40 -43.63 -10.59
CA ILE A 715 7.18 -43.58 -9.77
C ILE A 715 7.30 -44.55 -8.61
N HIS A 716 7.07 -44.05 -7.39
CA HIS A 716 7.01 -44.82 -6.15
C HIS A 716 5.64 -44.63 -5.47
N ALA A 717 4.70 -45.52 -5.76
CA ALA A 717 3.43 -45.61 -5.04
C ALA A 717 3.56 -46.63 -3.89
N ALA A 718 3.20 -46.25 -2.66
CA ALA A 718 3.18 -47.20 -1.54
C ALA A 718 2.12 -48.30 -1.75
N ASP A 719 0.96 -47.92 -2.31
CA ASP A 719 -0.17 -48.79 -2.61
C ASP A 719 -0.40 -48.92 -4.12
N THR A 720 -0.98 -47.90 -4.75
CA THR A 720 -1.49 -47.99 -6.14
C THR A 720 -0.84 -46.97 -7.06
N PHE A 721 -0.31 -47.43 -8.19
CA PHE A 721 -0.15 -46.59 -9.36
C PHE A 721 -1.36 -46.78 -10.28
N ARG A 722 -2.02 -45.69 -10.70
CA ARG A 722 -3.08 -45.74 -11.71
C ARG A 722 -2.91 -44.62 -12.72
N THR A 723 -2.90 -44.96 -14.01
CA THR A 723 -3.16 -44.00 -15.09
C THR A 723 -4.45 -44.35 -15.81
N GLN A 724 -5.29 -43.35 -16.06
CA GLN A 724 -6.60 -43.52 -16.65
C GLN A 724 -6.87 -42.42 -17.67
N GLY A 725 -7.30 -42.79 -18.88
CA GLY A 725 -7.85 -41.85 -19.86
C GLY A 725 -9.30 -41.49 -19.51
N VAL A 726 -9.67 -40.22 -19.59
CA VAL A 726 -11.04 -39.76 -19.33
C VAL A 726 -11.84 -39.83 -20.62
N THR A 727 -12.81 -40.75 -20.68
CA THR A 727 -13.70 -40.90 -21.84
C THR A 727 -14.82 -39.87 -21.79
N THR A 728 -15.03 -39.18 -22.90
CA THR A 728 -16.02 -38.10 -23.09
C THR A 728 -16.65 -38.19 -24.48
N GLY A 729 -17.71 -37.43 -24.73
CA GLY A 729 -18.44 -37.40 -26.00
C GLY A 729 -19.52 -38.48 -26.07
N SER A 730 -20.20 -38.54 -27.21
CA SER A 730 -21.37 -39.39 -27.43
C SER A 730 -21.24 -40.21 -28.71
N ALA A 731 -22.04 -41.27 -28.81
CA ALA A 731 -22.24 -41.98 -30.06
C ALA A 731 -23.71 -42.33 -30.25
N HIS A 732 -24.23 -41.97 -31.43
CA HIS A 732 -25.59 -42.27 -31.86
C HIS A 732 -25.54 -43.11 -33.13
N TYR A 733 -26.38 -44.13 -33.18
CA TYR A 733 -26.68 -44.88 -34.40
C TYR A 733 -28.18 -45.13 -34.48
N SER A 734 -28.79 -44.81 -35.61
CA SER A 734 -30.22 -45.06 -35.86
C SER A 734 -30.39 -45.76 -37.20
N ARG A 735 -31.11 -46.88 -37.20
CA ARG A 735 -31.50 -47.61 -38.41
C ARG A 735 -33.02 -47.73 -38.48
N THR A 736 -33.57 -47.33 -39.61
CA THR A 736 -35.00 -47.23 -39.86
C THR A 736 -35.34 -47.99 -41.13
N CYS A 737 -36.17 -49.03 -41.04
CA CYS A 737 -36.55 -49.89 -42.16
C CYS A 737 -38.07 -49.90 -42.36
N MET A 738 -38.50 -49.81 -43.63
CA MET A 738 -39.93 -49.86 -44.02
C MET A 738 -40.11 -50.59 -45.37
N ILE A 739 -39.32 -50.23 -46.38
CA ILE A 739 -39.17 -50.97 -47.65
C ILE A 739 -37.68 -51.02 -47.99
N VAL A 740 -37.05 -49.84 -48.02
CA VAL A 740 -35.59 -49.67 -47.95
C VAL A 740 -35.22 -49.32 -46.51
N CYS A 741 -34.04 -49.72 -46.05
CA CYS A 741 -33.48 -49.28 -44.78
C CYS A 741 -32.68 -47.99 -44.97
N ARG A 742 -32.78 -47.06 -44.02
CA ARG A 742 -31.89 -45.91 -43.89
C ARG A 742 -31.15 -46.00 -42.58
N SER A 743 -29.86 -45.71 -42.61
CA SER A 743 -29.03 -45.64 -41.41
C SER A 743 -28.27 -44.32 -41.33
N SER A 744 -28.04 -43.88 -40.10
CA SER A 744 -27.24 -42.72 -39.73
C SER A 744 -26.39 -43.07 -38.51
N ALA A 745 -25.12 -42.67 -38.50
CA ALA A 745 -24.21 -42.84 -37.38
C ALA A 745 -23.46 -41.52 -37.15
N SER A 746 -23.29 -41.13 -35.89
CA SER A 746 -22.44 -40.03 -35.46
C SER A 746 -21.71 -40.42 -34.20
N SER A 747 -20.46 -40.01 -34.05
CA SER A 747 -19.70 -40.19 -32.83
C SER A 747 -18.62 -39.14 -32.72
N ASP A 748 -18.51 -38.55 -31.54
CA ASP A 748 -17.44 -37.65 -31.12
C ASP A 748 -16.74 -38.18 -29.84
N THR A 749 -16.90 -39.48 -29.54
CA THR A 749 -16.28 -40.09 -28.36
C THR A 749 -14.77 -40.01 -28.42
N ALA A 750 -14.15 -39.47 -27.38
CA ALA A 750 -12.71 -39.30 -27.26
C ALA A 750 -12.23 -39.77 -25.88
N VAL A 751 -10.97 -40.17 -25.81
CA VAL A 751 -10.27 -40.46 -24.55
C VAL A 751 -9.22 -39.39 -24.36
N THR A 752 -9.38 -38.57 -23.33
CA THR A 752 -8.51 -37.42 -23.02
C THR A 752 -7.49 -37.81 -21.96
N GLY A 753 -6.21 -37.49 -22.21
CA GLY A 753 -5.09 -37.74 -21.30
C GLY A 753 -4.91 -39.21 -20.90
N GLY A 754 -4.47 -39.44 -19.65
CA GLY A 754 -4.06 -40.77 -19.19
C GLY A 754 -2.70 -41.19 -19.77
N LEU A 755 -1.87 -40.22 -20.13
CA LEU A 755 -0.60 -40.45 -20.82
C LEU A 755 0.59 -40.33 -19.85
N LEU A 756 1.47 -41.32 -19.85
CA LEU A 756 2.85 -41.23 -19.37
C LEU A 756 3.79 -41.40 -20.56
N SER A 757 4.74 -40.48 -20.75
CA SER A 757 5.70 -40.54 -21.87
C SER A 757 7.10 -40.08 -21.45
N ALA A 758 8.10 -40.95 -21.61
CA ALA A 758 9.50 -40.67 -21.30
C ALA A 758 10.41 -40.83 -22.52
N GLY A 759 11.30 -39.85 -22.75
CA GLY A 759 12.42 -39.98 -23.69
C GLY A 759 13.52 -40.93 -23.19
N GLY A 760 13.56 -41.20 -21.89
CA GLY A 760 14.33 -42.26 -21.24
C GLY A 760 13.46 -43.46 -20.85
N SER A 761 13.81 -44.10 -19.74
CA SER A 761 13.07 -45.23 -19.17
C SER A 761 11.86 -44.80 -18.35
N ILE A 762 10.93 -45.72 -18.10
CA ILE A 762 9.87 -45.57 -17.10
C ILE A 762 10.01 -46.68 -16.06
N ASP A 763 10.25 -46.32 -14.80
CA ASP A 763 10.35 -47.25 -13.69
C ASP A 763 9.22 -46.99 -12.67
N ILE A 764 8.29 -47.93 -12.53
CA ILE A 764 7.12 -47.85 -11.66
C ILE A 764 7.24 -48.91 -10.57
N THR A 765 7.12 -48.50 -9.31
CA THR A 765 6.97 -49.38 -8.15
C THR A 765 5.63 -49.11 -7.48
N ALA A 766 4.82 -50.14 -7.25
CA ALA A 766 3.54 -50.05 -6.54
C ALA A 766 3.37 -51.25 -5.59
N GLY A 767 3.07 -51.00 -4.30
CA GLY A 767 3.01 -52.07 -3.30
C GLY A 767 1.79 -53.00 -3.40
N LYS A 768 0.72 -52.59 -4.09
CA LYS A 768 -0.50 -53.38 -4.29
C LYS A 768 -0.81 -53.64 -5.77
N LEU A 769 -0.93 -52.58 -6.58
CA LEU A 769 -1.30 -52.71 -7.99
C LEU A 769 -0.79 -51.57 -8.87
N ALA A 770 -0.53 -51.87 -10.14
CA ALA A 770 -0.23 -50.91 -11.19
C ALA A 770 -1.30 -51.02 -12.30
N GLU A 771 -2.03 -49.94 -12.59
CA GLU A 771 -3.19 -50.00 -13.47
C GLU A 771 -3.14 -48.94 -14.59
N ASN A 772 -3.45 -49.37 -15.82
CA ASN A 772 -3.65 -48.50 -16.97
C ASN A 772 -5.04 -48.76 -17.58
N ILE A 773 -5.97 -47.80 -17.41
CA ILE A 773 -7.35 -47.86 -17.96
C ILE A 773 -7.51 -46.83 -19.08
N GLY A 774 -7.51 -47.26 -20.34
CA GLY A 774 -7.69 -46.37 -21.49
C GLY A 774 -6.57 -45.35 -21.71
N GLY A 775 -5.54 -45.35 -20.85
CA GLY A 775 -4.36 -44.52 -20.98
C GLY A 775 -3.28 -45.15 -21.87
N ARG A 776 -2.11 -44.51 -21.87
CA ARG A 776 -0.92 -44.99 -22.60
C ARG A 776 0.32 -44.73 -21.76
N VAL A 777 1.13 -45.77 -21.55
CA VAL A 777 2.46 -45.67 -20.94
C VAL A 777 3.49 -45.96 -22.03
N LEU A 778 4.36 -45.00 -22.32
CA LEU A 778 5.35 -45.06 -23.41
C LEU A 778 6.75 -44.70 -22.91
N ALA A 779 7.65 -45.68 -22.90
CA ALA A 779 9.09 -45.46 -22.71
C ALA A 779 9.82 -45.55 -24.05
N ILE A 780 10.71 -44.59 -24.35
CA ILE A 780 11.70 -44.76 -25.42
C ILE A 780 12.87 -45.65 -24.94
N GLY A 781 13.18 -45.62 -23.64
CA GLY A 781 14.07 -46.57 -22.98
C GLY A 781 13.37 -47.89 -22.60
N ASP A 782 13.78 -48.46 -21.47
CA ASP A 782 13.14 -49.64 -20.87
C ASP A 782 11.89 -49.21 -20.06
N LEU A 783 10.92 -50.11 -19.91
CA LEU A 783 9.74 -49.95 -19.05
C LEU A 783 9.76 -51.03 -17.96
N THR A 784 9.95 -50.65 -16.71
CA THR A 784 9.92 -51.56 -15.56
C THR A 784 8.66 -51.30 -14.73
N VAL A 785 7.84 -52.31 -14.50
CA VAL A 785 6.70 -52.26 -13.58
C VAL A 785 6.88 -53.30 -12.48
N ASN A 786 7.14 -52.84 -11.27
CA ASN A 786 7.27 -53.65 -10.08
C ASN A 786 6.02 -53.52 -9.20
N ALA A 787 5.08 -54.44 -9.38
CA ALA A 787 3.84 -54.50 -8.62
C ALA A 787 3.31 -55.94 -8.54
N PRO A 788 2.59 -56.34 -7.47
CA PRO A 788 1.99 -57.68 -7.35
C PRO A 788 1.06 -58.03 -8.51
N VAL A 789 0.26 -57.05 -8.98
CA VAL A 789 -0.65 -57.20 -10.12
C VAL A 789 -0.57 -55.95 -11.01
N THR A 790 -0.47 -56.15 -12.33
CA THR A 790 -0.46 -55.09 -13.35
C THR A 790 -1.64 -55.24 -14.32
N TYR A 791 -2.44 -54.18 -14.49
CA TYR A 791 -3.61 -54.17 -15.36
C TYR A 791 -3.38 -53.39 -16.67
N ALA A 792 -3.76 -54.01 -17.78
CA ALA A 792 -3.81 -53.41 -19.12
C ALA A 792 -5.26 -53.42 -19.63
N SER A 793 -6.00 -52.34 -19.34
CA SER A 793 -7.45 -52.26 -19.53
C SER A 793 -7.81 -51.23 -20.61
N GLY A 794 -8.43 -51.67 -21.71
CA GLY A 794 -8.95 -50.79 -22.75
C GLY A 794 -10.33 -50.24 -22.39
N VAL A 795 -10.60 -48.99 -22.75
CA VAL A 795 -11.94 -48.38 -22.67
C VAL A 795 -12.63 -48.45 -24.03
N THR A 796 -13.95 -48.63 -24.03
CA THR A 796 -14.73 -48.70 -25.29
C THR A 796 -14.86 -47.30 -25.89
N GLY A 797 -14.16 -47.06 -27.00
CA GLY A 797 -14.41 -45.91 -27.88
C GLY A 797 -15.32 -46.30 -29.04
N TYR A 798 -15.98 -45.31 -29.63
CA TYR A 798 -16.82 -45.50 -30.81
C TYR A 798 -16.28 -44.73 -32.02
N THR A 799 -16.58 -45.22 -33.22
CA THR A 799 -16.26 -44.52 -34.46
C THR A 799 -17.38 -44.73 -35.47
N ALA A 800 -17.94 -43.61 -35.94
CA ALA A 800 -18.98 -43.61 -36.96
C ALA A 800 -18.36 -43.54 -38.36
N ILE A 801 -18.81 -44.43 -39.26
CA ILE A 801 -18.45 -44.41 -40.67
C ILE A 801 -19.75 -44.33 -41.48
N ALA A 802 -19.93 -43.25 -42.22
CA ALA A 802 -21.01 -43.07 -43.19
C ALA A 802 -20.42 -42.81 -44.60
N ARG A 803 -21.20 -43.05 -45.67
CA ARG A 803 -20.95 -42.36 -46.95
C ARG A 803 -22.21 -41.64 -47.38
N ASP A 804 -22.10 -40.34 -47.44
CA ASP A 804 -23.22 -39.43 -47.70
C ASP A 804 -23.31 -39.06 -49.20
N ARG A 805 -22.43 -39.65 -50.03
CA ARG A 805 -22.28 -39.38 -51.47
C ARG A 805 -22.04 -40.68 -52.24
N GLY A 806 -22.68 -40.80 -53.40
CA GLY A 806 -22.49 -41.91 -54.34
C GLY A 806 -23.79 -42.41 -54.96
N PHE A 807 -23.69 -43.18 -56.06
CA PHE A 807 -24.82 -43.62 -56.88
C PHE A 807 -25.85 -44.50 -56.13
N LYS A 808 -25.46 -45.11 -55.00
CA LYS A 808 -26.37 -45.85 -54.10
C LYS A 808 -27.29 -44.93 -53.26
N VAL A 809 -26.77 -43.80 -52.81
CA VAL A 809 -27.52 -42.82 -51.99
C VAL A 809 -28.67 -42.20 -52.81
N PHE A 810 -28.48 -42.07 -54.12
CA PHE A 810 -29.50 -41.64 -55.09
C PHE A 810 -30.76 -42.53 -55.10
N PHE A 811 -30.63 -43.82 -54.78
CA PHE A 811 -31.76 -44.75 -54.65
C PHE A 811 -32.33 -44.85 -53.22
N GLY A 812 -31.91 -43.97 -52.31
CA GLY A 812 -32.49 -43.84 -50.96
C GLY A 812 -31.94 -44.79 -49.89
N ASP A 813 -30.89 -45.55 -50.21
CA ASP A 813 -30.13 -46.44 -49.32
C ASP A 813 -28.97 -45.66 -48.69
N THR A 814 -29.15 -45.14 -47.47
CA THR A 814 -28.06 -44.52 -46.69
C THR A 814 -27.39 -45.57 -45.81
N TRP A 815 -26.13 -45.87 -46.11
CA TRP A 815 -25.31 -46.74 -45.27
C TRP A 815 -24.50 -45.89 -44.27
N ALA A 816 -24.64 -46.25 -43.01
CA ALA A 816 -23.79 -45.79 -41.92
C ALA A 816 -23.58 -46.96 -40.96
N ARG A 817 -22.42 -47.01 -40.32
CA ARG A 817 -22.06 -48.05 -39.36
C ARG A 817 -21.28 -47.46 -38.21
N LEU A 818 -21.67 -47.82 -37.00
CA LEU A 818 -20.94 -47.50 -35.79
C LEU A 818 -20.08 -48.71 -35.41
N TYR A 819 -18.83 -48.48 -35.07
CA TYR A 819 -17.91 -49.50 -34.56
C TYR A 819 -17.57 -49.18 -33.11
N ALA A 820 -17.60 -50.20 -32.25
CA ALA A 820 -17.04 -50.16 -30.91
C ALA A 820 -15.62 -50.74 -30.96
N MET A 821 -14.67 -50.11 -30.28
CA MET A 821 -13.28 -50.57 -30.24
C MET A 821 -12.61 -50.29 -28.90
N ASP A 822 -11.70 -51.17 -28.51
CA ASP A 822 -10.86 -50.98 -27.33
C ASP A 822 -9.75 -49.94 -27.59
N VAL A 823 -9.84 -48.82 -26.88
CA VAL A 823 -8.92 -47.68 -26.92
C VAL A 823 -8.05 -47.66 -25.65
N GLY A 824 -6.75 -47.41 -25.84
CA GLY A 824 -5.79 -47.30 -24.74
C GLY A 824 -5.57 -48.58 -23.94
N GLY A 825 -5.14 -48.44 -22.69
CA GLY A 825 -4.71 -49.57 -21.85
C GLY A 825 -3.36 -50.17 -22.27
N SER A 826 -2.57 -49.43 -23.03
CA SER A 826 -1.32 -49.91 -23.66
C SER A 826 -0.08 -49.55 -22.84
N TRP A 827 0.75 -50.56 -22.57
CA TRP A 827 2.08 -50.43 -21.95
C TRP A 827 3.14 -50.74 -23.01
N MET A 828 3.97 -49.76 -23.38
CA MET A 828 4.90 -49.87 -24.50
C MET A 828 6.29 -49.36 -24.14
N ALA A 829 7.31 -50.10 -24.58
CA ALA A 829 8.71 -49.66 -24.61
C ALA A 829 9.29 -49.81 -26.02
N THR A 830 10.25 -48.95 -26.39
CA THR A 830 11.16 -49.23 -27.52
C THR A 830 12.35 -50.09 -27.09
N GLY A 831 12.76 -49.97 -25.81
CA GLY A 831 13.58 -50.97 -25.13
C GLY A 831 12.75 -52.17 -24.64
N ARG A 832 13.09 -52.69 -23.46
CA ARG A 832 12.41 -53.85 -22.85
C ARG A 832 11.33 -53.45 -21.86
N THR A 833 10.18 -54.11 -21.97
CA THR A 833 9.08 -54.08 -20.98
C THR A 833 9.26 -55.23 -19.99
N ARG A 834 9.31 -54.94 -18.68
CA ARG A 834 9.45 -55.94 -17.59
C ARG A 834 8.35 -55.76 -16.56
N ILE A 835 7.59 -56.82 -16.30
CA ILE A 835 6.55 -56.87 -15.27
C ILE A 835 6.95 -57.92 -14.22
N SER A 836 7.04 -57.54 -12.93
CA SER A 836 7.51 -58.45 -11.87
C SER A 836 6.45 -59.39 -11.30
N GLY A 837 5.18 -58.96 -11.26
CA GLY A 837 4.05 -59.73 -10.76
C GLY A 837 3.14 -60.26 -11.86
N ASP A 838 1.89 -60.53 -11.49
CA ASP A 838 0.86 -61.01 -12.41
C ASP A 838 0.40 -59.90 -13.37
N ALA A 839 0.01 -60.27 -14.59
CA ALA A 839 -0.45 -59.36 -15.63
C ALA A 839 -1.88 -59.70 -16.06
N ILE A 840 -2.80 -58.73 -16.01
CA ILE A 840 -4.21 -58.90 -16.40
C ILE A 840 -4.54 -57.99 -17.58
N VAL A 841 -4.95 -58.59 -18.70
CA VAL A 841 -5.28 -57.88 -19.95
C VAL A 841 -6.78 -57.92 -20.21
N SER A 842 -7.39 -56.74 -20.31
CA SER A 842 -8.82 -56.54 -20.57
C SER A 842 -9.02 -55.48 -21.66
N GLY A 843 -8.77 -55.83 -22.91
CA GLY A 843 -8.82 -54.92 -24.06
C GLY A 843 -7.59 -54.02 -24.25
N GLY A 844 -6.67 -53.96 -23.28
CA GLY A 844 -5.39 -53.25 -23.40
C GLY A 844 -4.29 -54.09 -24.08
N SER A 845 -3.03 -53.67 -23.93
CA SER A 845 -1.86 -54.35 -24.49
C SER A 845 -0.59 -54.17 -23.66
N PHE A 846 0.33 -55.13 -23.79
CA PHE A 846 1.75 -54.96 -23.48
C PHE A 846 2.51 -55.14 -24.81
N ASP A 847 3.24 -54.12 -25.23
CA ASP A 847 3.83 -54.02 -26.58
C ASP A 847 5.36 -53.89 -26.50
N GLY A 848 6.08 -54.45 -27.49
CA GLY A 848 7.54 -54.43 -27.59
C GLY A 848 8.21 -55.77 -27.22
N ASP A 849 9.45 -55.71 -26.72
CA ASP A 849 10.15 -56.86 -26.10
C ASP A 849 9.67 -57.01 -24.65
N VAL A 850 8.67 -57.87 -24.43
CA VAL A 850 7.93 -58.00 -23.16
C VAL A 850 8.37 -59.24 -22.39
N SER A 851 8.68 -59.06 -21.12
CA SER A 851 8.91 -60.13 -20.14
C SER A 851 8.02 -59.94 -18.92
N ILE A 852 7.32 -61.00 -18.51
CA ILE A 852 6.40 -61.04 -17.37
C ILE A 852 6.85 -62.21 -16.49
N ALA A 853 7.09 -61.96 -15.20
CA ALA A 853 7.55 -62.99 -14.26
C ALA A 853 6.40 -63.73 -13.55
N GLY A 854 5.24 -63.09 -13.37
CA GLY A 854 4.02 -63.71 -12.84
C GLY A 854 3.13 -64.34 -13.92
N ALA A 855 1.90 -64.68 -13.55
CA ALA A 855 0.90 -65.25 -14.44
C ALA A 855 0.26 -64.18 -15.35
N THR A 856 0.05 -64.52 -16.62
CA THR A 856 -0.66 -63.64 -17.58
C THR A 856 -2.09 -64.13 -17.80
N THR A 857 -3.08 -63.31 -17.45
CA THR A 857 -4.52 -63.60 -17.63
C THR A 857 -5.14 -62.64 -18.64
N ILE A 858 -5.74 -63.16 -19.71
CA ILE A 858 -6.50 -62.36 -20.68
C ILE A 858 -7.99 -62.53 -20.38
N SER A 859 -8.61 -61.54 -19.74
CA SER A 859 -10.05 -61.55 -19.41
C SER A 859 -10.92 -61.04 -20.56
N ARG A 860 -10.41 -60.10 -21.35
CA ARG A 860 -10.98 -59.66 -22.64
C ARG A 860 -9.86 -59.42 -23.63
N ALA A 861 -9.88 -60.12 -24.77
CA ALA A 861 -8.98 -59.80 -25.88
C ALA A 861 -9.40 -58.46 -26.51
N ARG A 862 -8.43 -57.70 -27.05
CA ARG A 862 -8.68 -56.43 -27.73
C ARG A 862 -9.60 -56.61 -28.94
N GLN A 863 -10.70 -55.86 -28.99
CA GLN A 863 -11.74 -56.00 -30.03
C GLN A 863 -11.97 -54.70 -30.81
N GLN A 864 -12.37 -54.88 -32.07
CA GLN A 864 -12.99 -53.86 -32.92
C GLN A 864 -14.20 -54.52 -33.59
N THR A 865 -15.41 -54.21 -33.12
CA THR A 865 -16.65 -54.89 -33.55
C THR A 865 -17.70 -53.87 -34.01
N PRO A 866 -18.50 -54.20 -35.03
CA PRO A 866 -19.60 -53.34 -35.44
C PRO A 866 -20.73 -53.39 -34.41
N VAL A 867 -21.25 -52.22 -34.02
CA VAL A 867 -22.42 -52.12 -33.14
C VAL A 867 -23.64 -52.75 -33.83
N SER A 868 -24.32 -53.66 -33.13
CA SER A 868 -25.58 -54.25 -33.58
C SER A 868 -26.75 -53.73 -32.75
N VAL A 869 -27.82 -53.34 -33.44
CA VAL A 869 -29.13 -52.99 -32.84
C VAL A 869 -30.20 -54.05 -33.12
N GLU A 870 -29.80 -55.19 -33.71
CA GLU A 870 -30.69 -56.32 -33.98
C GLU A 870 -30.53 -57.37 -32.88
N SER A 871 -31.46 -57.38 -31.93
CA SER A 871 -31.60 -58.44 -30.93
C SER A 871 -32.20 -59.70 -31.56
N HIS A 872 -31.35 -60.63 -32.00
CA HIS A 872 -31.79 -61.97 -32.40
C HIS A 872 -32.05 -62.88 -31.18
N LEU A 873 -32.98 -62.48 -30.30
CA LEU A 873 -33.59 -63.42 -29.35
C LEU A 873 -34.64 -64.27 -30.10
N GLY A 874 -34.13 -65.23 -30.88
CA GLY A 874 -34.89 -66.03 -31.84
C GLY A 874 -34.60 -67.52 -31.77
N LEU A 875 -35.06 -68.17 -30.69
CA LEU A 875 -35.52 -69.58 -30.67
C LEU A 875 -34.63 -70.74 -31.20
N THR A 876 -33.33 -70.58 -31.47
CA THR A 876 -32.45 -71.71 -31.86
C THR A 876 -31.09 -71.74 -31.15
N SER A 877 -31.06 -72.10 -29.87
CA SER A 877 -29.82 -72.39 -29.10
C SER A 877 -29.99 -73.52 -28.06
N TRP A 878 -30.73 -74.59 -28.41
CA TRP A 878 -30.99 -75.74 -27.53
C TRP A 878 -30.28 -77.04 -27.92
N MET A 879 -29.33 -76.96 -28.86
CA MET A 879 -28.34 -78.01 -29.12
C MET A 879 -26.96 -77.36 -29.20
N TRP A 880 -25.91 -78.12 -28.89
CA TRP A 880 -24.52 -77.66 -28.66
C TRP A 880 -24.31 -76.97 -27.30
N ARG A 881 -24.16 -77.83 -26.29
CA ARG A 881 -23.32 -77.57 -25.10
C ARG A 881 -21.87 -77.93 -25.44
#